data_AF-A0A8J4WB18-F1
#
_entry.id   AF-A0A8J4WB18-F1
#
_cell.length_a   1.000
_cell.length_b   1.000
_cell.length_c   1.000
_cell.angle_alpha   90.00
_cell.angle_beta   90.00
_cell.angle_gamma   90.00
#
_symmetry.space_group_name_H-M   'P 1'
#
loop_
_entity.id
_entity.type
_entity.pdbx_description
1 polymer ?
#
loop_
_entity_poly.entity_id
_entity_poly.type
_entity_poly.pdbx_seq_one_letter_code
_entity_poly.pdbx_strand_id
1 'polypeptide(L)'
;MAPIRTITGQHLSGVLLNSVWLGICVVAVTTLLALPLAWMMAKTRMGQHRWVDVILMIPFMTPPYIGSMGWILFMQKGGYLQQWVPSAASWSELFFSFWGMVLIMSLHLFPFLYLLLRDAIIRIGGNLEEAGAVHGGRAGYRFRRIILPLLLSSYGMGIMLVFVKTIAEFGTPATFGRKIGYYVMTSEIHKYISSWPIDFGKATSLASVLLSVCLVMWYMQSAMSRKFTYRLVGGKGQRSKRYSLRGGAGWLCGLYLALLLILSVGIPYFSIIAASTMKLRGAGLSFDNLTLDHYRELLSWGSVSMKAIGNSLGLSLAASTVAVIIGTGFALTIGKSSSFMQRVIDLFSLLPNTVPGIVMVVGLILFWNSPWMPFTLYNSYGMVVLTYVVLFLPYTVQYVKSSFTQIDGTLFQAGQVFGGKPLYILRRILLPLIIPGMLAGWMMTFTIATRELVGSLLILPPSMQTSATYIFAQFEQGQVSLGMAMAVVTVGMTVLMLLAGRFVEQRLGNSTSKEAEVTKASPISLLDLAIVDAAYGTDRDTQGNKLEQLEHVIRETIARGGKVLMPMPSVGRGQEIMLWAQQQFPDVPIVVEQGLVDGLKQLLRAPYWLKEEEEHIPGSVKDAIARFLSGQGWELPVIKEERERLLNHHAASLWFIPDGMMQSSLARWYYSQFADGGNNLVLLTGHVSAGTYAHRLLQNPAKYGACEVRKIRYKVHQGWKDVERMLHQVPARHTVLVHADRAETDKLREGLLSEKWVSGKEILHSLSPGDELYL
;
A
#
# COMPACT_ATOMS: atom_id res chain seq x y z
N MET A 1 7.94 -38.93 -16.94
CA MET A 1 9.24 -39.57 -17.25
C MET A 1 9.90 -39.02 -18.53
N ALA A 2 9.16 -38.68 -19.59
CA ALA A 2 9.71 -38.10 -20.83
C ALA A 2 10.63 -36.87 -20.63
N PRO A 3 10.27 -35.81 -19.87
CA PRO A 3 11.15 -34.65 -19.71
C PRO A 3 12.47 -34.98 -19.00
N ILE A 4 12.46 -35.93 -18.05
CA ILE A 4 13.66 -36.37 -17.32
C ILE A 4 14.63 -37.12 -18.26
N ARG A 5 14.12 -37.92 -19.21
CA ARG A 5 14.93 -38.60 -20.24
C ARG A 5 15.49 -37.65 -21.30
N THR A 6 14.84 -36.52 -21.55
CA THR A 6 15.35 -35.49 -22.48
C THR A 6 16.46 -34.65 -21.83
N ILE A 7 16.36 -34.38 -20.53
CA ILE A 7 17.39 -33.65 -19.75
C ILE A 7 18.71 -34.43 -19.63
N THR A 8 18.69 -35.76 -19.68
CA THR A 8 19.92 -36.57 -19.66
C THR A 8 20.82 -36.38 -20.88
N GLY A 9 20.39 -35.62 -21.89
CA GLY A 9 21.29 -35.10 -22.91
C GLY A 9 22.27 -34.07 -22.32
N GLN A 10 23.57 -34.24 -22.57
CA GLN A 10 24.65 -33.38 -22.03
C GLN A 10 24.44 -31.88 -22.29
N HIS A 11 23.81 -31.51 -23.41
CA HIS A 11 23.54 -30.11 -23.75
C HIS A 11 22.42 -29.48 -22.91
N LEU A 12 21.31 -30.20 -22.71
CA LEU A 12 20.11 -29.68 -22.03
C LEU A 12 20.31 -29.52 -20.52
N SER A 13 21.07 -30.43 -19.91
CA SER A 13 21.51 -30.30 -18.52
C SER A 13 22.44 -29.10 -18.30
N GLY A 14 23.35 -28.83 -19.24
CA GLY A 14 24.19 -27.63 -19.24
C GLY A 14 23.39 -26.34 -19.29
N VAL A 15 22.36 -26.27 -20.13
CA VAL A 15 21.48 -25.09 -20.25
C VAL A 15 20.68 -24.83 -18.97
N LEU A 16 20.20 -25.88 -18.30
CA LEU A 16 19.55 -25.77 -16.98
C LEU A 16 20.51 -25.20 -15.94
N LEU A 17 21.73 -25.74 -15.87
CA LEU A 17 22.76 -25.27 -14.94
C LEU A 17 23.14 -23.81 -15.22
N ASN A 18 23.28 -23.44 -16.49
CA ASN A 18 23.55 -22.06 -16.91
C ASN A 18 22.46 -21.09 -16.45
N SER A 19 21.18 -21.46 -16.58
CA SER A 19 20.06 -20.66 -16.09
C SER A 19 20.07 -20.47 -14.57
N VAL A 20 20.29 -21.56 -13.82
CA VAL A 20 20.32 -21.51 -12.34
C VAL A 20 21.53 -20.71 -11.86
N TRP A 21 22.70 -20.95 -12.44
CA TRP A 21 23.94 -20.25 -12.10
C TRP A 21 23.86 -18.75 -12.38
N LEU A 22 23.31 -18.39 -13.54
CA LEU A 22 23.01 -17.00 -13.89
C LEU A 22 22.05 -16.38 -12.85
N GLY A 23 20.98 -17.09 -12.48
CA GLY A 23 20.04 -16.66 -11.45
C GLY A 23 20.70 -16.33 -10.12
N ILE A 24 21.59 -17.19 -9.63
CA ILE A 24 22.32 -17.00 -8.37
C ILE A 24 23.25 -15.78 -8.46
N CYS A 25 24.02 -15.64 -9.55
CA CYS A 25 24.95 -14.53 -9.74
C CYS A 25 24.22 -13.19 -9.86
N VAL A 26 23.11 -13.15 -10.61
CA VAL A 26 22.27 -11.94 -10.74
C VAL A 26 21.67 -11.56 -9.39
N VAL A 27 21.18 -12.51 -8.59
CA VAL A 27 20.70 -12.21 -7.22
C VAL A 27 21.80 -11.60 -6.35
N ALA A 28 23.01 -12.16 -6.40
CA ALA A 28 24.14 -11.67 -5.60
C ALA A 28 24.53 -10.24 -5.99
N VAL A 29 24.72 -9.96 -7.29
CA VAL A 29 25.09 -8.63 -7.78
C VAL A 29 23.93 -7.65 -7.57
N THR A 30 22.69 -8.04 -7.85
CA THR A 30 21.50 -7.22 -7.59
C THR A 30 21.40 -6.81 -6.12
N THR A 31 21.71 -7.73 -5.20
CA THR A 31 21.77 -7.43 -3.76
C THR A 31 22.86 -6.44 -3.43
N LEU A 32 24.06 -6.63 -4.00
CA LEU A 32 25.20 -5.74 -3.82
C LEU A 32 24.88 -4.31 -4.26
N LEU A 33 24.07 -4.14 -5.32
CA LEU A 33 23.63 -2.82 -5.78
C LEU A 33 22.47 -2.25 -4.95
N ALA A 34 21.46 -3.08 -4.67
CA ALA A 34 20.20 -2.66 -4.06
C ALA A 34 20.29 -2.41 -2.55
N LEU A 35 20.99 -3.26 -1.79
CA LEU A 35 21.00 -3.18 -0.32
C LEU A 35 21.70 -1.90 0.20
N PRO A 36 22.89 -1.50 -0.31
CA PRO A 36 23.50 -0.23 0.09
C PRO A 36 22.63 0.97 -0.29
N LEU A 37 22.04 0.95 -1.49
CA LEU A 37 21.15 2.02 -1.95
C LEU A 37 19.89 2.14 -1.07
N ALA A 38 19.28 1.00 -0.72
CA ALA A 38 18.12 0.93 0.15
C ALA A 38 18.43 1.51 1.53
N TRP A 39 19.59 1.15 2.08
CA TRP A 39 20.07 1.71 3.34
C TRP A 39 20.27 3.22 3.27
N MET A 40 20.98 3.70 2.24
CA MET A 40 21.24 5.12 2.02
C MET A 40 19.94 5.91 1.91
N MET A 41 18.99 5.46 1.10
CA MET A 41 17.72 6.15 0.87
C MET A 41 16.74 6.03 2.03
N ALA A 42 16.85 4.99 2.88
CA ALA A 42 16.01 4.84 4.06
C ALA A 42 16.53 5.66 5.27
N LYS A 43 17.84 5.69 5.47
CA LYS A 43 18.47 6.19 6.71
C LYS A 43 19.21 7.52 6.57
N THR A 44 19.43 8.04 5.37
CA THR A 44 20.12 9.33 5.16
C THR A 44 19.15 10.43 4.68
N ARG A 45 19.64 11.67 4.58
CA ARG A 45 18.87 12.80 4.03
C ARG A 45 18.50 12.62 2.55
N MET A 46 19.19 11.76 1.79
CA MET A 46 18.89 11.49 0.38
C MET A 46 17.46 10.97 0.15
N GLY A 47 16.91 10.25 1.14
CA GLY A 47 15.52 9.76 1.12
C GLY A 47 14.44 10.85 1.09
N GLN A 48 14.81 12.13 1.19
CA GLN A 48 13.89 13.26 0.97
C GLN A 48 13.57 13.48 -0.51
N HIS A 49 14.49 13.10 -1.40
CA HIS A 49 14.36 13.32 -2.84
C HIS A 49 13.55 12.20 -3.49
N ARG A 50 12.22 12.29 -3.38
CA ARG A 50 11.27 11.30 -3.96
C ARG A 50 11.43 11.10 -5.47
N TRP A 51 11.97 12.09 -6.20
CA TRP A 51 12.25 11.96 -7.63
C TRP A 51 13.32 10.91 -7.94
N VAL A 52 14.26 10.66 -7.02
CA VAL A 52 15.30 9.64 -7.19
C VAL A 52 14.67 8.24 -7.28
N ASP A 53 13.68 7.95 -6.45
CA ASP A 53 12.93 6.68 -6.51
C ASP A 53 12.28 6.50 -7.89
N VAL A 54 11.74 7.57 -8.47
CA VAL A 54 11.10 7.54 -9.80
C VAL A 54 12.11 7.27 -10.90
N ILE A 55 13.26 7.95 -10.90
CA ILE A 55 14.31 7.75 -11.92
C ILE A 55 14.90 6.35 -11.82
N LEU A 56 15.15 5.85 -10.60
CA LEU A 56 15.67 4.50 -10.40
C LEU A 56 14.71 3.42 -10.89
N MET A 57 13.39 3.67 -10.99
CA MET A 57 12.43 2.72 -11.56
C MET A 57 12.46 2.65 -13.09
N ILE A 58 13.05 3.63 -13.78
CA ILE A 58 13.07 3.72 -15.25
C ILE A 58 13.67 2.45 -15.91
N PRO A 59 14.83 1.92 -15.48
CA PRO A 59 15.40 0.71 -16.07
C PRO A 59 14.48 -0.50 -15.97
N PHE A 60 13.77 -0.66 -14.85
CA PHE A 60 12.79 -1.74 -14.65
C PHE A 60 11.54 -1.57 -15.53
N MET A 61 11.15 -0.33 -15.83
CA MET A 61 10.06 -0.03 -16.77
C MET A 61 10.47 -0.11 -18.24
N THR A 62 11.76 -0.25 -18.53
CA THR A 62 12.27 -0.47 -19.88
C THR A 62 12.28 -1.95 -20.19
N PRO A 63 11.83 -2.39 -21.38
CA PRO A 63 12.03 -3.77 -21.79
C PRO A 63 13.51 -4.21 -21.67
N PRO A 64 13.82 -5.36 -21.06
CA PRO A 64 15.19 -5.78 -20.81
C PRO A 64 16.04 -5.88 -22.09
N TYR A 65 15.44 -6.32 -23.20
CA TYR A 65 16.14 -6.44 -24.49
C TYR A 65 16.60 -5.07 -25.02
N ILE A 66 15.84 -4.00 -24.80
CA ILE A 66 16.21 -2.64 -25.20
C ILE A 66 17.41 -2.17 -24.35
N GLY A 67 17.36 -2.39 -23.03
CA GLY A 67 18.50 -2.07 -22.15
C GLY A 67 19.77 -2.83 -22.53
N SER A 68 19.63 -4.12 -22.84
CA SER A 68 20.70 -4.99 -23.35
C SER A 68 21.29 -4.46 -24.66
N MET A 69 20.45 -4.09 -25.63
CA MET A 69 20.89 -3.48 -26.89
C MET A 69 21.66 -2.18 -26.65
N GLY A 70 21.17 -1.29 -25.76
CA GLY A 70 21.89 -0.07 -25.39
C GLY A 70 23.30 -0.36 -24.85
N TRP A 71 23.43 -1.35 -23.96
CA TRP A 71 24.73 -1.80 -23.45
C TRP A 71 25.63 -2.39 -24.54
N ILE A 72 25.09 -3.20 -25.45
CA ILE A 72 25.84 -3.71 -26.61
C ILE A 72 26.38 -2.55 -27.43
N LEU A 73 25.55 -1.54 -27.70
CA LEU A 73 25.94 -0.40 -28.53
C LEU A 73 27.05 0.43 -27.91
N PHE A 74 27.01 0.61 -26.59
CA PHE A 74 28.03 1.30 -25.83
C PHE A 74 29.37 0.56 -25.80
N MET A 75 29.33 -0.73 -25.47
CA MET A 75 30.52 -1.51 -25.10
C MET A 75 31.19 -2.25 -26.26
N GLN A 76 30.50 -2.50 -27.37
CA GLN A 76 31.07 -3.22 -28.53
C GLN A 76 32.32 -2.53 -29.08
N LYS A 77 33.16 -3.28 -29.81
CA LYS A 77 34.29 -2.71 -30.55
C LYS A 77 33.79 -1.63 -31.53
N GLY A 78 34.41 -0.45 -31.49
CA GLY A 78 33.96 0.74 -32.21
C GLY A 78 32.70 1.40 -31.65
N GLY A 79 32.22 0.97 -30.48
CA GLY A 79 31.07 1.53 -29.77
C GLY A 79 31.37 2.85 -29.09
N TYR A 80 30.36 3.40 -28.42
CA TYR A 80 30.44 4.76 -27.86
C TYR A 80 31.51 4.92 -26.77
N LEU A 81 31.76 3.88 -25.96
CA LEU A 81 32.81 3.95 -24.95
C LEU A 81 34.18 4.16 -25.59
N GLN A 82 34.49 3.40 -26.64
CA GLN A 82 35.79 3.50 -27.33
C GLN A 82 35.94 4.81 -28.09
N GLN A 83 34.84 5.39 -28.58
CA GLN A 83 34.86 6.69 -29.25
C GLN A 83 35.16 7.84 -28.29
N TRP A 84 34.66 7.77 -27.06
CA TRP A 84 34.95 8.77 -26.01
C TRP A 84 36.29 8.55 -25.33
N VAL A 85 36.62 7.29 -25.04
CA VAL A 85 37.84 6.91 -24.33
C VAL A 85 38.50 5.78 -25.11
N PRO A 86 39.37 6.09 -26.09
CA PRO A 86 40.03 5.08 -26.92
C PRO A 86 40.84 4.06 -26.11
N SER A 87 41.44 4.49 -25.00
CA SER A 87 42.17 3.62 -24.07
C SER A 87 41.28 2.61 -23.32
N ALA A 88 39.95 2.81 -23.32
CA ALA A 88 39.00 1.88 -22.71
C ALA A 88 38.59 0.73 -23.63
N ALA A 89 39.18 0.58 -24.83
CA ALA A 89 38.85 -0.50 -25.78
C ALA A 89 38.98 -1.91 -25.17
N SER A 90 39.95 -2.12 -24.27
CA SER A 90 40.18 -3.40 -23.58
C SER A 90 39.01 -3.83 -22.69
N TRP A 91 38.18 -2.88 -22.23
CA TRP A 91 37.00 -3.18 -21.42
C TRP A 91 35.89 -3.86 -22.22
N SER A 92 35.90 -3.73 -23.55
CA SER A 92 34.93 -4.39 -24.44
C SER A 92 34.99 -5.91 -24.26
N GLU A 93 36.18 -6.51 -24.34
CA GLU A 93 36.35 -7.96 -24.26
C GLU A 93 35.98 -8.51 -22.88
N LEU A 94 36.30 -7.77 -21.81
CA LEU A 94 35.87 -8.09 -20.46
C LEU A 94 34.34 -8.03 -20.33
N PHE A 95 33.71 -7.03 -20.96
CA PHE A 95 32.27 -6.82 -20.88
C PHE A 95 31.48 -7.88 -21.65
N PHE A 96 31.89 -8.28 -22.85
CA PHE A 96 31.25 -9.37 -23.63
C PHE A 96 31.59 -10.76 -23.07
N SER A 97 31.26 -10.95 -21.79
CA SER A 97 31.43 -12.17 -21.03
C SER A 97 30.17 -12.45 -20.20
N PHE A 98 30.16 -13.59 -19.50
CA PHE A 98 29.11 -13.94 -18.55
C PHE A 98 28.84 -12.81 -17.52
N TRP A 99 29.89 -12.13 -17.05
CA TRP A 99 29.76 -11.08 -16.05
C TRP A 99 29.10 -9.80 -16.58
N GLY A 100 29.29 -9.48 -17.86
CA GLY A 100 28.53 -8.39 -18.49
C GLY A 100 27.04 -8.69 -18.56
N MET A 101 26.67 -9.94 -18.87
CA MET A 101 25.27 -10.37 -18.85
C MET A 101 24.67 -10.26 -17.44
N VAL A 102 25.40 -10.74 -16.42
CA VAL A 102 25.00 -10.61 -15.01
C VAL A 102 24.81 -9.14 -14.63
N LEU A 103 25.72 -8.26 -15.05
CA LEU A 103 25.65 -6.82 -14.76
C LEU A 103 24.42 -6.17 -15.42
N ILE A 104 24.18 -6.41 -16.72
CA ILE A 104 23.01 -5.87 -17.45
C ILE A 104 21.71 -6.28 -16.75
N MET A 105 21.56 -7.58 -16.45
CA MET A 105 20.36 -8.10 -15.79
C MET A 105 20.21 -7.55 -14.37
N SER A 106 21.31 -7.40 -13.63
CA SER A 106 21.29 -6.83 -12.28
C SER A 106 20.91 -5.35 -12.27
N LEU A 107 21.42 -4.57 -13.24
CA LEU A 107 21.05 -3.16 -13.41
C LEU A 107 19.58 -2.97 -13.82
N HIS A 108 18.97 -3.97 -14.45
CA HIS A 108 17.55 -3.97 -14.73
C HIS A 108 16.70 -4.32 -13.50
N LEU A 109 17.14 -5.27 -12.66
CA LEU A 109 16.35 -5.82 -11.54
C LEU A 109 16.62 -5.15 -10.18
N PHE A 110 17.74 -4.45 -9.98
CA PHE A 110 18.03 -3.79 -8.70
C PHE A 110 16.99 -2.78 -8.23
N PRO A 111 16.27 -2.01 -9.09
CA PRO A 111 15.28 -1.05 -8.60
C PRO A 111 14.16 -1.73 -7.82
N PHE A 112 13.78 -2.92 -8.27
CA PHE A 112 12.74 -3.72 -7.62
C PHE A 112 13.18 -4.16 -6.22
N LEU A 113 14.36 -4.77 -6.09
CA LEU A 113 14.88 -5.21 -4.80
C LEU A 113 15.17 -4.02 -3.88
N TYR A 114 15.65 -2.90 -4.44
CA TYR A 114 15.90 -1.66 -3.74
C TYR A 114 14.64 -1.14 -3.04
N LEU A 115 13.52 -1.01 -3.74
CA LEU A 115 12.27 -0.50 -3.18
C LEU A 115 11.74 -1.40 -2.07
N LEU A 116 11.76 -2.72 -2.30
CA LEU A 116 11.32 -3.70 -1.32
C LEU A 116 12.13 -3.61 -0.02
N LEU A 117 13.46 -3.54 -0.15
CA LEU A 117 14.36 -3.44 0.99
C LEU A 117 14.28 -2.09 1.69
N ARG A 118 14.18 -0.99 0.93
CA ARG A 118 14.04 0.35 1.50
C ARG A 118 12.79 0.44 2.36
N ASP A 119 11.65 -0.02 1.84
CA ASP A 119 10.39 0.06 2.59
C ASP A 119 10.41 -0.89 3.80
N ALA A 120 11.08 -2.03 3.70
CA ALA A 120 11.33 -2.89 4.86
C ALA A 120 12.21 -2.20 5.92
N ILE A 121 13.30 -1.53 5.53
CA ILE A 121 14.18 -0.78 6.44
C ILE A 121 13.43 0.38 7.12
N ILE A 122 12.57 1.10 6.37
CA ILE A 122 11.77 2.19 6.92
C ILE A 122 10.76 1.67 7.95
N ARG A 123 10.18 0.48 7.71
CA ARG A 123 9.21 -0.18 8.62
C ARG A 123 9.84 -0.80 9.86
N ILE A 124 11.14 -1.12 9.83
CA ILE A 124 11.89 -1.51 11.02
C ILE A 124 12.14 -0.23 11.84
N GLY A 125 11.21 0.06 12.75
CA GLY A 125 11.17 1.31 13.50
C GLY A 125 12.47 1.63 14.22
N GLY A 126 12.78 2.93 14.30
CA GLY A 126 13.98 3.45 14.99
C GLY A 126 14.09 3.00 16.44
N ASN A 127 12.96 2.70 17.09
CA ASN A 127 12.89 2.35 18.51
C ASN A 127 13.70 1.07 18.85
N LEU A 128 13.74 0.06 17.98
CA LEU A 128 14.54 -1.16 18.24
C LEU A 128 16.04 -0.88 18.10
N GLU A 129 16.40 -0.03 17.13
CA GLU A 129 17.78 0.41 16.90
C GLU A 129 18.28 1.35 18.00
N GLU A 130 17.40 2.22 18.53
CA GLU A 130 17.65 3.12 19.65
C GLU A 130 17.73 2.35 20.96
N ALA A 131 16.82 1.42 21.22
CA ALA A 131 16.90 0.52 22.36
C ALA A 131 18.23 -0.25 22.38
N GLY A 132 18.64 -0.79 21.22
CA GLY A 132 19.95 -1.41 21.08
C GLY A 132 21.13 -0.46 21.34
N ALA A 133 21.00 0.83 21.02
CA ALA A 133 22.05 1.82 21.29
C ALA A 133 22.13 2.19 22.77
N VAL A 134 20.98 2.35 23.44
CA VAL A 134 20.90 2.63 24.88
C VAL A 134 21.54 1.50 25.69
N HIS A 135 21.41 0.24 25.24
CA HIS A 135 22.05 -0.92 25.86
C HIS A 135 23.52 -1.13 25.43
N GLY A 136 24.17 -0.12 24.85
CA GLY A 136 25.60 -0.16 24.47
C GLY A 136 25.92 -0.86 23.15
N GLY A 137 24.92 -1.22 22.36
CA GLY A 137 25.09 -1.87 21.06
C GLY A 137 25.72 -0.94 20.01
N ARG A 138 26.95 -1.27 19.57
CA ARG A 138 27.60 -0.61 18.42
C ARG A 138 26.80 -0.78 17.13
N ALA A 139 26.99 0.11 16.15
CA ALA A 139 26.22 0.11 14.89
C ALA A 139 26.23 -1.24 14.16
N GLY A 140 27.40 -1.90 14.04
CA GLY A 140 27.51 -3.22 13.42
C GLY A 140 26.80 -4.33 14.19
N TYR A 141 26.80 -4.26 15.53
CA TYR A 141 26.06 -5.19 16.39
C TYR A 141 24.54 -5.02 16.18
N ARG A 142 24.05 -3.78 16.22
CA ARG A 142 22.65 -3.44 15.98
C ARG A 142 22.19 -3.87 14.59
N PHE A 143 23.02 -3.62 13.57
CA PHE A 143 22.74 -4.10 12.22
C PHE A 143 22.62 -5.63 12.17
N ARG A 144 23.62 -6.36 12.65
CA ARG A 144 23.67 -7.83 12.54
C ARG A 144 22.64 -8.56 13.40
N ARG A 145 22.33 -8.05 14.60
CA ARG A 145 21.45 -8.73 15.59
C ARG A 145 20.01 -8.24 15.58
N ILE A 146 19.74 -7.01 15.13
CA ILE A 146 18.40 -6.42 15.14
C ILE A 146 17.89 -6.26 13.70
N ILE A 147 18.61 -5.50 12.87
CA ILE A 147 18.10 -5.12 11.55
C ILE A 147 18.17 -6.27 10.56
N LEU A 148 19.30 -6.95 10.44
CA LEU A 148 19.52 -8.02 9.46
C LEU A 148 18.53 -9.18 9.62
N PRO A 149 18.24 -9.71 10.84
CA PRO A 149 17.24 -10.78 11.00
C PRO A 149 15.84 -10.33 10.63
N LEU A 150 15.47 -9.08 10.95
CA LEU A 150 14.17 -8.52 10.59
C LEU A 150 14.05 -8.21 9.08
N LEU A 151 15.15 -7.84 8.43
CA LEU A 151 15.23 -7.69 6.99
C LEU A 151 15.24 -9.02 6.26
N LEU A 152 15.74 -10.10 6.88
CA LEU A 152 15.93 -11.39 6.22
C LEU A 152 14.63 -11.95 5.64
N SER A 153 13.48 -11.71 6.27
CA SER A 153 12.19 -12.15 5.74
C SER A 153 11.81 -11.41 4.45
N SER A 154 11.94 -10.08 4.45
CA SER A 154 11.65 -9.23 3.28
C SER A 154 12.67 -9.45 2.17
N TYR A 155 13.95 -9.58 2.54
CA TYR A 155 15.06 -9.88 1.63
C TYR A 155 14.88 -11.25 0.99
N GLY A 156 14.56 -12.29 1.76
CA GLY A 156 14.29 -13.64 1.27
C GLY A 156 13.18 -13.66 0.20
N MET A 157 12.08 -12.93 0.45
CA MET A 157 11.00 -12.78 -0.53
C MET A 157 11.48 -12.05 -1.79
N GLY A 158 12.29 -11.00 -1.62
CA GLY A 158 12.84 -10.20 -2.72
C GLY A 158 13.79 -10.99 -3.61
N ILE A 159 14.77 -11.68 -3.04
CA ILE A 159 15.75 -12.46 -3.82
C ILE A 159 15.12 -13.62 -4.57
N MET A 160 14.09 -14.25 -3.99
CA MET A 160 13.36 -15.31 -4.65
C MET A 160 12.64 -14.79 -5.90
N LEU A 161 12.05 -13.59 -5.80
CA LEU A 161 11.38 -12.94 -6.93
C LEU A 161 12.39 -12.50 -8.00
N VAL A 162 13.53 -11.91 -7.61
CA VAL A 162 14.62 -11.57 -8.53
C VAL A 162 15.13 -12.82 -9.26
N PHE A 163 15.30 -13.94 -8.53
CA PHE A 163 15.71 -15.21 -9.13
C PHE A 163 14.70 -15.69 -10.18
N VAL A 164 13.41 -15.74 -9.82
CA VAL A 164 12.33 -16.15 -10.73
C VAL A 164 12.28 -15.26 -11.97
N LYS A 165 12.38 -13.93 -11.81
CA LYS A 165 12.41 -12.99 -12.94
C LYS A 165 13.64 -13.19 -13.81
N THR A 166 14.80 -13.52 -13.22
CA THR A 166 16.04 -13.77 -13.97
C THR A 166 15.95 -15.04 -14.83
N ILE A 167 15.51 -16.17 -14.26
CA ILE A 167 15.42 -17.43 -15.02
C ILE A 167 14.28 -17.41 -16.05
N ALA A 168 13.27 -16.57 -15.84
CA ALA A 168 12.16 -16.34 -16.76
C ALA A 168 12.49 -15.33 -17.87
N GLU A 169 13.60 -14.61 -17.75
CA GLU A 169 13.96 -13.54 -18.67
C GLU A 169 14.40 -14.11 -20.02
N PHE A 170 13.86 -13.55 -21.09
CA PHE A 170 14.18 -13.94 -22.46
C PHE A 170 14.99 -12.89 -23.21
N GLY A 171 14.69 -11.61 -23.04
CA GLY A 171 15.17 -10.53 -23.90
C GLY A 171 16.68 -10.32 -23.83
N THR A 172 17.25 -10.30 -22.62
CA THR A 172 18.70 -10.14 -22.44
C THR A 172 19.48 -11.37 -22.94
N PRO A 173 19.11 -12.62 -22.59
CA PRO A 173 19.75 -13.80 -23.18
C PRO A 173 19.62 -13.89 -24.71
N ALA A 174 18.47 -13.56 -25.28
CA ALA A 174 18.25 -13.62 -26.73
C ALA A 174 19.11 -12.62 -27.51
N THR A 175 19.47 -11.49 -26.90
CA THR A 175 20.28 -10.43 -27.52
C THR A 175 21.76 -10.52 -27.13
N PHE A 176 22.08 -10.29 -25.85
CA PHE A 176 23.45 -10.28 -25.35
C PHE A 176 24.00 -11.70 -25.16
N GLY A 177 23.21 -12.59 -24.56
CA GLY A 177 23.61 -13.99 -24.33
C GLY A 177 24.03 -14.70 -25.61
N ARG A 178 23.25 -14.51 -26.70
CA ARG A 178 23.57 -15.03 -28.03
C ARG A 178 24.92 -14.54 -28.57
N LYS A 179 25.27 -13.26 -28.35
CA LYS A 179 26.57 -12.70 -28.80
C LYS A 179 27.77 -13.29 -28.07
N ILE A 180 27.61 -13.64 -26.80
CA ILE A 180 28.69 -14.23 -25.97
C ILE A 180 28.66 -15.77 -25.98
N GLY A 181 27.74 -16.39 -26.71
CA GLY A 181 27.57 -17.85 -26.75
C GLY A 181 27.05 -18.45 -25.44
N TYR A 182 26.39 -17.66 -24.58
CA TYR A 182 25.83 -18.12 -23.31
C TYR A 182 24.32 -18.37 -23.43
N TYR A 183 23.95 -19.64 -23.51
CA TYR A 183 22.57 -20.07 -23.72
C TYR A 183 21.91 -20.51 -22.42
N VAL A 184 20.65 -20.11 -22.26
CA VAL A 184 19.78 -20.39 -21.10
C VAL A 184 18.48 -21.05 -21.57
N MET A 185 17.69 -21.59 -20.63
CA MET A 185 16.46 -22.31 -20.96
C MET A 185 15.51 -21.49 -21.83
N THR A 186 15.29 -20.22 -21.54
CA THR A 186 14.38 -19.35 -22.30
C THR A 186 14.85 -19.15 -23.75
N SER A 187 16.14 -18.90 -23.98
CA SER A 187 16.67 -18.75 -25.34
C SER A 187 16.62 -20.06 -26.15
N GLU A 188 16.88 -21.21 -25.52
CA GLU A 188 16.85 -22.51 -26.19
C GLU A 188 15.41 -22.98 -26.48
N ILE A 189 14.44 -22.72 -25.58
CA ILE A 189 13.02 -22.98 -25.85
C ILE A 189 12.58 -22.24 -27.12
N HIS A 190 12.93 -20.96 -27.24
CA HIS A 190 12.62 -20.17 -28.43
C HIS A 190 13.30 -20.75 -29.68
N LYS A 191 14.59 -21.06 -29.60
CA LYS A 191 15.35 -21.63 -30.72
C LYS A 191 14.72 -22.92 -31.25
N TYR A 192 14.29 -23.84 -30.40
CA TYR A 192 13.67 -25.10 -30.83
C TYR A 192 12.29 -24.91 -31.49
N ILE A 193 11.63 -23.77 -31.31
CA ILE A 193 10.32 -23.48 -31.91
C ILE A 193 10.46 -22.62 -33.16
N SER A 194 11.45 -21.71 -33.18
CA SER A 194 11.58 -20.70 -34.22
C SER A 194 12.70 -20.97 -35.22
N SER A 195 13.65 -21.85 -34.92
CA SER A 195 14.79 -22.17 -35.81
C SER A 195 14.65 -23.58 -36.37
N TRP A 196 14.91 -23.73 -37.67
CA TRP A 196 14.85 -25.03 -38.33
C TRP A 196 16.08 -25.91 -37.97
N PRO A 197 15.92 -27.21 -37.70
CA PRO A 197 14.66 -27.96 -37.63
C PRO A 197 13.88 -27.68 -36.33
N ILE A 198 12.57 -27.45 -36.48
CA ILE A 198 11.66 -27.21 -35.35
C ILE A 198 11.46 -28.50 -34.56
N ASP A 199 11.62 -28.43 -33.24
CA ASP A 199 11.52 -29.56 -32.32
C ASP A 199 10.64 -29.20 -31.11
N PHE A 200 9.32 -29.32 -31.30
CA PHE A 200 8.35 -29.07 -30.23
C PHE A 200 8.54 -29.99 -29.02
N GLY A 201 9.08 -31.20 -29.22
CA GLY A 201 9.35 -32.15 -28.13
C GLY A 201 10.39 -31.62 -27.15
N LYS A 202 11.55 -31.18 -27.66
CA LYS A 202 12.60 -30.56 -26.84
C LYS A 202 12.14 -29.26 -26.21
N ALA A 203 11.46 -28.39 -26.97
CA ALA A 203 10.94 -27.13 -26.44
C ALA A 203 9.97 -27.34 -25.28
N THR A 204 9.02 -28.28 -25.42
CA THR A 204 8.04 -28.61 -24.37
C THR A 204 8.71 -29.24 -23.14
N SER A 205 9.73 -30.07 -23.36
CA SER A 205 10.48 -30.68 -22.25
C SER A 205 11.20 -29.61 -21.41
N LEU A 206 11.91 -28.68 -22.06
CA LEU A 206 12.57 -27.55 -21.39
C LEU A 206 11.55 -26.64 -20.70
N ALA A 207 10.44 -26.33 -21.37
CA ALA A 207 9.38 -25.50 -20.82
C ALA A 207 8.75 -26.12 -19.56
N SER A 208 8.55 -27.44 -19.55
CA SER A 208 8.02 -28.18 -18.39
C SER A 208 9.00 -28.18 -17.21
N VAL A 209 10.30 -28.28 -17.48
CA VAL A 209 11.34 -28.23 -16.43
C VAL A 209 11.42 -26.83 -15.84
N LEU A 210 11.48 -25.81 -16.69
CA LEU A 210 11.49 -24.43 -16.27
C LEU A 210 10.22 -24.08 -15.46
N LEU A 211 9.04 -24.53 -15.90
CA LEU A 211 7.79 -24.41 -15.14
C LEU A 211 7.91 -25.04 -13.76
N SER A 212 8.44 -26.26 -13.69
CA SER A 212 8.60 -27.00 -12.44
C SER A 212 9.50 -26.26 -11.45
N VAL A 213 10.63 -25.73 -11.93
CA VAL A 213 11.55 -24.89 -11.13
C VAL A 213 10.84 -23.63 -10.63
N CYS A 214 10.12 -22.93 -11.49
CA CYS A 214 9.37 -21.73 -11.11
C CYS A 214 8.27 -22.02 -10.08
N LEU A 215 7.52 -23.12 -10.21
CA LEU A 215 6.48 -23.52 -9.27
C LEU A 215 7.06 -23.90 -7.90
N VAL A 216 8.20 -24.61 -7.87
CA VAL A 216 8.91 -24.93 -6.61
C VAL A 216 9.39 -23.65 -5.93
N MET A 217 10.04 -22.75 -6.67
CA MET A 217 10.51 -21.47 -6.13
C MET A 217 9.36 -20.61 -5.61
N TRP A 218 8.24 -20.57 -6.33
CA TRP A 218 7.03 -19.90 -5.87
C TRP A 218 6.42 -20.55 -4.62
N TYR A 219 6.38 -21.88 -4.54
CA TYR A 219 5.91 -22.57 -3.35
C TYR A 219 6.79 -22.24 -2.14
N MET A 220 8.13 -22.26 -2.31
CA MET A 220 9.08 -21.85 -1.28
C MET A 220 8.86 -20.40 -0.86
N GLN A 221 8.67 -19.48 -1.83
CA GLN A 221 8.34 -18.08 -1.57
C GLN A 221 7.07 -17.93 -0.75
N SER A 222 6.01 -18.66 -1.13
CA SER A 222 4.69 -18.62 -0.49
C SER A 222 4.71 -19.23 0.92
N ALA A 223 5.45 -20.32 1.13
CA ALA A 223 5.67 -20.91 2.45
C ALA A 223 6.44 -19.96 3.39
N MET A 224 7.48 -19.31 2.88
CA MET A 224 8.28 -18.35 3.65
C MET A 224 7.46 -17.10 4.00
N SER A 225 6.68 -16.58 3.06
CA SER A 225 5.81 -15.41 3.28
C SER A 225 4.79 -15.66 4.40
N ARG A 226 4.23 -16.88 4.48
CA ARG A 226 3.27 -17.26 5.53
C ARG A 226 3.90 -17.41 6.92
N LYS A 227 5.14 -17.90 7.01
CA LYS A 227 5.84 -18.14 8.29
C LYS A 227 6.55 -16.90 8.85
N PHE A 228 7.05 -16.01 7.99
CA PHE A 228 7.97 -14.92 8.38
C PHE A 228 7.40 -13.51 8.18
N THR A 229 6.08 -13.35 8.07
CA THR A 229 5.43 -12.02 8.11
C THR A 229 5.46 -11.48 9.54
N TYR A 230 6.52 -10.75 9.90
CA TYR A 230 6.57 -10.00 11.16
C TYR A 230 5.61 -8.80 11.06
N ARG A 231 4.62 -8.74 11.96
CA ARG A 231 3.71 -7.58 12.11
C ARG A 231 4.45 -6.40 12.75
N LEU A 232 5.39 -5.80 12.00
CA LEU A 232 6.26 -4.70 12.45
C LEU A 232 5.53 -3.34 12.47
N VAL A 233 4.35 -3.27 11.87
CA VAL A 233 3.48 -2.09 11.92
C VAL A 233 2.63 -2.16 13.19
N GLY A 234 3.18 -1.64 14.30
CA GLY A 234 2.38 -1.24 15.45
C GLY A 234 1.77 0.15 15.21
N GLY A 235 0.60 0.43 15.75
CA GLY A 235 -0.06 1.73 15.53
C GLY A 235 0.52 2.90 16.34
N LYS A 236 1.84 2.92 16.57
CA LYS A 236 2.60 4.09 17.01
C LYS A 236 3.28 4.66 15.77
N GLY A 237 3.14 5.96 15.52
CA GLY A 237 3.85 6.65 14.44
C GLY A 237 5.35 6.42 14.57
N GLN A 238 5.99 5.87 13.54
CA GLN A 238 7.43 5.63 13.55
C GLN A 238 8.17 6.84 13.01
N ARG A 239 8.94 7.51 13.87
CA ARG A 239 9.86 8.56 13.45
C ARG A 239 11.21 7.92 13.16
N SER A 240 11.50 7.62 11.89
CA SER A 240 12.84 7.17 11.49
C SER A 240 13.82 8.34 11.62
N LYS A 241 14.76 8.25 12.56
CA LYS A 241 15.84 9.24 12.70
C LYS A 241 16.76 9.10 11.48
N ARG A 242 16.80 10.13 10.63
CA ARG A 242 17.71 10.19 9.48
C ARG A 242 19.08 10.68 9.93
N TYR A 243 20.13 9.94 9.58
CA TYR A 243 21.50 10.35 9.79
C TYR A 243 21.86 11.48 8.82
N SER A 244 22.43 12.58 9.34
CA SER A 244 23.07 13.60 8.52
C SER A 244 24.50 13.16 8.23
N LEU A 245 24.76 12.71 7.00
CA LEU A 245 26.13 12.51 6.53
C LEU A 245 26.73 13.89 6.24
N ARG A 246 27.74 14.32 7.02
CA ARG A 246 28.53 15.53 6.74
C ARG A 246 29.92 15.10 6.23
N GLY A 247 30.48 15.84 5.29
CA GLY A 247 31.81 15.60 4.73
C GLY A 247 31.89 14.44 3.71
N GLY A 248 33.03 13.76 3.67
CA GLY A 248 33.37 12.76 2.64
C GLY A 248 32.41 11.58 2.50
N ALA A 249 31.76 11.15 3.59
CA ALA A 249 30.76 10.08 3.55
C ALA A 249 29.51 10.47 2.74
N GLY A 250 29.09 11.74 2.79
CA GLY A 250 27.99 12.25 1.98
C GLY A 250 28.34 12.29 0.49
N TRP A 251 29.58 12.67 0.18
CA TRP A 251 30.08 12.68 -1.20
C TRP A 251 30.18 11.27 -1.78
N LEU A 252 30.70 10.28 -1.04
CA LEU A 252 30.76 8.88 -1.47
C LEU A 252 29.36 8.31 -1.75
N CYS A 253 28.38 8.61 -0.89
CA CYS A 253 26.98 8.28 -1.14
C CYS A 253 26.46 8.93 -2.43
N GLY A 254 26.81 10.19 -2.69
CA GLY A 254 26.41 10.91 -3.90
C GLY A 254 27.04 10.29 -5.14
N LEU A 255 28.32 9.95 -5.06
CA LEU A 255 29.07 9.27 -6.12
C LEU A 255 28.48 7.90 -6.44
N TYR A 256 28.17 7.10 -5.41
CA TYR A 256 27.55 5.78 -5.59
C TYR A 256 26.19 5.88 -6.31
N LEU A 257 25.34 6.81 -5.88
CA LEU A 257 24.06 7.06 -6.54
C LEU A 257 24.25 7.53 -7.99
N ALA A 258 25.16 8.48 -8.22
CA ALA A 258 25.46 8.99 -9.55
C ALA A 258 25.97 7.88 -10.47
N LEU A 259 26.89 7.04 -9.99
CA LEU A 259 27.41 5.89 -10.73
C LEU A 259 26.28 4.91 -11.08
N LEU A 260 25.42 4.56 -10.12
CA LEU A 260 24.28 3.70 -10.39
C LEU A 260 23.31 4.28 -11.42
N LEU A 261 23.03 5.59 -11.36
CA LEU A 261 22.17 6.27 -12.32
C LEU A 261 22.81 6.29 -13.72
N ILE A 262 24.11 6.57 -13.81
CA ILE A 262 24.85 6.54 -15.08
C ILE A 262 24.84 5.14 -15.67
N LEU A 263 25.14 4.11 -14.88
CA LEU A 263 25.18 2.73 -15.36
C LEU A 263 23.79 2.22 -15.75
N SER A 264 22.77 2.43 -14.91
CA SER A 264 21.45 1.83 -15.14
C SER A 264 20.57 2.60 -16.13
N VAL A 265 20.63 3.95 -16.13
CA VAL A 265 19.81 4.81 -16.98
C VAL A 265 20.68 5.50 -18.03
N GLY A 266 21.76 6.16 -17.60
CA GLY A 266 22.59 6.99 -18.49
C GLY A 266 23.07 6.24 -19.72
N ILE A 267 23.80 5.15 -19.54
CA ILE A 267 24.44 4.40 -20.63
C ILE A 267 23.42 3.80 -21.60
N PRO A 268 22.40 3.01 -21.19
CA PRO A 268 21.47 2.41 -22.14
C PRO A 268 20.70 3.48 -22.93
N TYR A 269 20.16 4.49 -22.25
CA TYR A 269 19.35 5.53 -22.90
C TYR A 269 20.17 6.42 -23.81
N PHE A 270 21.36 6.84 -23.37
CA PHE A 270 22.30 7.56 -24.23
C PHE A 270 22.58 6.78 -25.50
N SER A 271 22.88 5.48 -25.37
CA SER A 271 23.27 4.65 -26.51
C SER A 271 22.14 4.45 -27.53
N ILE A 272 20.90 4.30 -27.06
CA ILE A 272 19.72 4.15 -27.91
C ILE A 272 19.40 5.48 -28.61
N ILE A 273 19.42 6.60 -27.89
CA ILE A 273 19.14 7.95 -28.44
C ILE A 273 20.24 8.38 -29.42
N ALA A 274 21.50 8.10 -29.10
CA ALA A 274 22.61 8.34 -30.01
C ALA A 274 22.45 7.50 -31.27
N ALA A 275 22.19 6.19 -31.14
CA ALA A 275 22.03 5.32 -32.30
C ALA A 275 20.85 5.72 -33.19
N SER A 276 19.72 6.14 -32.60
CA SER A 276 18.53 6.54 -33.35
C SER A 276 18.72 7.82 -34.16
N THR A 277 19.70 8.65 -33.80
CA THR A 277 19.99 9.93 -34.45
C THR A 277 21.18 9.87 -35.40
N MET A 278 21.84 8.71 -35.57
CA MET A 278 23.02 8.59 -36.44
C MET A 278 22.69 8.10 -37.86
N LYS A 279 23.23 8.78 -38.88
CA LYS A 279 23.10 8.39 -40.30
C LYS A 279 23.78 7.06 -40.56
N LEU A 280 25.08 6.99 -40.25
CA LEU A 280 25.88 5.77 -40.33
C LEU A 280 26.52 5.48 -38.98
N ARG A 281 26.29 4.27 -38.47
CA ARG A 281 26.92 3.79 -37.24
C ARG A 281 28.45 3.84 -37.31
N GLY A 282 29.04 3.56 -38.47
CA GLY A 282 30.49 3.54 -38.66
C GLY A 282 31.18 4.91 -38.61
N ALA A 283 30.43 6.01 -38.81
CA ALA A 283 30.98 7.37 -38.81
C ALA A 283 31.14 7.98 -37.41
N GLY A 284 30.72 7.27 -36.36
CA GLY A 284 30.89 7.69 -34.96
C GLY A 284 30.09 8.92 -34.55
N LEU A 285 30.28 9.37 -33.31
CA LEU A 285 29.63 10.54 -32.71
C LEU A 285 30.19 11.84 -33.30
N SER A 286 29.64 12.25 -34.44
CA SER A 286 29.93 13.54 -35.09
C SER A 286 28.63 14.30 -35.35
N PHE A 287 28.68 15.63 -35.24
CA PHE A 287 27.54 16.50 -35.55
C PHE A 287 27.05 16.32 -37.00
N ASP A 288 27.96 16.06 -37.95
CA ASP A 288 27.62 15.84 -39.37
C ASP A 288 26.91 14.49 -39.60
N ASN A 289 27.05 13.57 -38.65
CA ASN A 289 26.43 12.25 -38.67
C ASN A 289 25.03 12.24 -38.02
N LEU A 290 24.53 13.38 -37.54
CA LEU A 290 23.19 13.47 -36.97
C LEU A 290 22.12 13.55 -38.06
N THR A 291 21.02 12.82 -37.89
CA THR A 291 19.83 12.84 -38.74
C THR A 291 18.56 12.52 -37.96
N LEU A 292 17.43 12.99 -38.46
CA LEU A 292 16.08 12.60 -38.03
C LEU A 292 15.33 11.80 -39.10
N ASP A 293 16.01 11.40 -40.19
CA ASP A 293 15.41 10.67 -41.31
C ASP A 293 14.78 9.34 -40.86
N HIS A 294 15.42 8.64 -39.91
CA HIS A 294 14.88 7.41 -39.33
C HIS A 294 13.51 7.62 -38.67
N TYR A 295 13.28 8.77 -38.03
CA TYR A 295 11.98 9.12 -37.45
C TYR A 295 10.97 9.48 -38.53
N ARG A 296 11.40 10.14 -39.61
CA ARG A 296 10.55 10.46 -40.77
C ARG A 296 10.09 9.18 -41.48
N GLU A 297 10.99 8.23 -41.72
CA GLU A 297 10.66 6.93 -42.30
C GLU A 297 9.69 6.16 -41.41
N LEU A 298 9.98 6.11 -40.10
CA LEU A 298 9.17 5.41 -39.12
C LEU A 298 7.75 5.98 -39.00
N LEU A 299 7.61 7.31 -39.06
CA LEU A 299 6.33 8.02 -38.99
C LEU A 299 5.67 8.27 -40.36
N SER A 300 6.24 7.74 -41.44
CA SER A 300 5.64 7.86 -42.77
C SER A 300 4.36 7.02 -42.88
N TRP A 301 3.34 7.61 -43.51
CA TRP A 301 2.04 6.96 -43.66
C TRP A 301 2.16 5.66 -44.47
N GLY A 302 1.63 4.57 -43.92
CA GLY A 302 1.62 3.25 -44.57
C GLY A 302 2.92 2.44 -44.44
N SER A 303 3.96 2.97 -43.77
CA SER A 303 5.21 2.26 -43.54
C SER A 303 5.03 1.00 -42.67
N VAL A 304 5.96 0.06 -42.80
CA VAL A 304 5.98 -1.16 -41.97
C VAL A 304 6.11 -0.80 -40.48
N SER A 305 6.93 0.19 -40.15
CA SER A 305 7.15 0.66 -38.78
C SER A 305 5.90 1.30 -38.19
N MET A 306 5.19 2.16 -38.93
CA MET A 306 3.93 2.76 -38.48
C MET A 306 2.85 1.69 -38.25
N LYS A 307 2.76 0.71 -39.16
CA LYS A 307 1.88 -0.46 -38.97
C LYS A 307 2.26 -1.24 -37.71
N ALA A 308 3.55 -1.41 -37.42
CA ALA A 308 4.02 -2.09 -36.22
C ALA A 308 3.62 -1.36 -34.92
N ILE A 309 3.66 -0.02 -34.92
CA ILE A 309 3.13 0.80 -33.81
C ILE A 309 1.62 0.61 -33.67
N GLY A 310 0.88 0.73 -34.78
CA GLY A 310 -0.57 0.54 -34.80
C GLY A 310 -0.99 -0.84 -34.31
N ASN A 311 -0.27 -1.89 -34.72
CA ASN A 311 -0.46 -3.26 -34.27
C ASN A 311 -0.21 -3.40 -32.77
N SER A 312 0.91 -2.86 -32.25
CA SER A 312 1.21 -2.85 -30.82
C SER A 312 0.10 -2.18 -30.01
N LEU A 313 -0.35 -1.00 -30.42
CA LEU A 313 -1.40 -0.25 -29.73
C LEU A 313 -2.75 -0.97 -29.82
N GLY A 314 -3.13 -1.44 -31.01
CA GLY A 314 -4.40 -2.12 -31.24
C GLY A 314 -4.53 -3.45 -30.48
N LEU A 315 -3.49 -4.29 -30.52
CA LEU A 315 -3.45 -5.54 -29.76
C LEU A 315 -3.51 -5.29 -28.26
N SER A 316 -2.74 -4.31 -27.78
CA SER A 316 -2.70 -3.96 -26.35
C SER A 316 -4.02 -3.40 -25.88
N LEU A 317 -4.69 -2.58 -26.70
CA LEU A 317 -6.00 -2.00 -26.41
C LEU A 317 -7.08 -3.09 -26.31
N ALA A 318 -7.09 -4.02 -27.27
CA ALA A 318 -8.02 -5.14 -27.26
C ALA A 318 -7.77 -6.03 -26.03
N ALA A 319 -6.51 -6.40 -25.78
CA ALA A 319 -6.14 -7.26 -24.66
C ALA A 319 -6.43 -6.63 -23.30
N SER A 320 -6.10 -5.34 -23.10
CA SER A 320 -6.38 -4.64 -21.83
C SER A 320 -7.87 -4.53 -21.56
N THR A 321 -8.68 -4.28 -22.58
CA THR A 321 -10.14 -4.18 -22.46
C THR A 321 -10.75 -5.53 -22.08
N VAL A 322 -10.37 -6.61 -22.77
CA VAL A 322 -10.84 -7.97 -22.44
C VAL A 322 -10.34 -8.38 -21.05
N ALA A 323 -9.08 -8.12 -20.72
CA ALA A 323 -8.50 -8.43 -19.42
C ALA A 323 -9.18 -7.64 -18.29
N VAL A 324 -9.63 -6.40 -18.50
CA VAL A 324 -10.35 -5.64 -17.47
C VAL A 324 -11.71 -6.25 -17.17
N ILE A 325 -12.44 -6.68 -18.21
CA ILE A 325 -13.76 -7.30 -18.06
C ILE A 325 -13.63 -8.63 -17.31
N ILE A 326 -12.75 -9.51 -17.78
CA ILE A 326 -12.52 -10.83 -17.17
C ILE A 326 -11.92 -10.69 -15.77
N GLY A 327 -10.92 -9.82 -15.61
CA GLY A 327 -10.23 -9.60 -14.34
C GLY A 327 -11.13 -8.98 -13.27
N THR A 328 -12.09 -8.13 -13.66
CA THR A 328 -13.12 -7.62 -12.74
C THR A 328 -14.04 -8.75 -12.27
N GLY A 329 -14.45 -9.65 -13.17
CA GLY A 329 -15.21 -10.85 -12.81
C GLY A 329 -14.46 -11.73 -11.80
N PHE A 330 -13.17 -11.97 -12.02
CA PHE A 330 -12.31 -12.67 -11.04
C PHE A 330 -12.22 -11.92 -9.71
N ALA A 331 -11.94 -10.62 -9.72
CA ALA A 331 -11.81 -9.84 -8.49
C ALA A 331 -13.09 -9.84 -7.64
N LEU A 332 -14.26 -9.72 -8.27
CA LEU A 332 -15.57 -9.75 -7.61
C LEU A 332 -15.93 -11.14 -7.06
N THR A 333 -15.58 -12.22 -7.78
CA THR A 333 -15.85 -13.60 -7.34
C THR A 333 -14.92 -14.05 -6.21
N ILE A 334 -13.64 -13.65 -6.25
CA ILE A 334 -12.67 -13.91 -5.17
C ILE A 334 -13.16 -13.27 -3.86
N GLY A 335 -13.73 -12.06 -3.92
CA GLY A 335 -14.46 -11.45 -2.82
C GLY A 335 -13.64 -11.20 -1.54
N LYS A 336 -14.33 -11.06 -0.40
CA LYS A 336 -13.74 -11.07 0.97
C LYS A 336 -13.85 -12.45 1.67
N SER A 337 -14.42 -13.45 1.00
CA SER A 337 -14.72 -14.76 1.58
C SER A 337 -13.57 -15.75 1.37
N SER A 338 -13.48 -16.77 2.23
CA SER A 338 -12.33 -17.67 2.35
C SER A 338 -12.55 -19.08 1.80
N SER A 339 -13.55 -19.27 0.93
CA SER A 339 -13.91 -20.60 0.41
C SER A 339 -12.78 -21.24 -0.41
N PHE A 340 -12.74 -22.58 -0.45
CA PHE A 340 -11.72 -23.30 -1.23
C PHE A 340 -11.74 -22.93 -2.72
N MET A 341 -12.94 -22.85 -3.33
CA MET A 341 -13.12 -22.44 -4.72
C MET A 341 -12.56 -21.03 -4.98
N GLN A 342 -12.81 -20.07 -4.09
CA GLN A 342 -12.25 -18.72 -4.24
C GLN A 342 -10.73 -18.68 -4.13
N ARG A 343 -10.12 -19.52 -3.28
CA ARG A 343 -8.65 -19.67 -3.23
C ARG A 343 -8.09 -20.27 -4.51
N VAL A 344 -8.79 -21.24 -5.10
CA VAL A 344 -8.40 -21.85 -6.37
C VAL A 344 -8.50 -20.82 -7.50
N ILE A 345 -9.58 -20.05 -7.54
CA ILE A 345 -9.77 -18.96 -8.51
C ILE A 345 -8.69 -17.89 -8.35
N ASP A 346 -8.39 -17.46 -7.12
CA ASP A 346 -7.32 -16.49 -6.82
C ASP A 346 -5.97 -17.03 -7.31
N LEU A 347 -5.67 -18.30 -7.03
CA LEU A 347 -4.45 -18.97 -7.51
C LEU A 347 -4.33 -18.93 -9.03
N PHE A 348 -5.34 -19.39 -9.77
CA PHE A 348 -5.29 -19.43 -11.24
C PHE A 348 -5.25 -18.04 -11.86
N SER A 349 -5.90 -17.05 -11.23
CA SER A 349 -5.88 -15.66 -11.70
C SER A 349 -4.50 -14.99 -11.58
N LEU A 350 -3.66 -15.46 -10.64
CA LEU A 350 -2.33 -14.91 -10.38
C LEU A 350 -1.19 -15.78 -10.93
N LEU A 351 -1.48 -17.03 -11.27
CA LEU A 351 -0.51 -18.02 -11.78
C LEU A 351 0.32 -17.52 -12.98
N PRO A 352 -0.24 -16.78 -13.97
CA PRO A 352 0.56 -16.28 -15.09
C PRO A 352 1.72 -15.34 -14.71
N ASN A 353 1.70 -14.68 -13.54
CA ASN A 353 2.82 -13.85 -13.08
C ASN A 353 4.01 -14.68 -12.56
N THR A 354 3.74 -15.91 -12.15
CA THR A 354 4.74 -16.86 -11.63
C THR A 354 5.35 -17.70 -12.74
N VAL A 355 4.57 -18.01 -13.78
CA VAL A 355 5.04 -18.82 -14.90
C VAL A 355 5.79 -17.94 -15.91
N PRO A 356 6.96 -18.37 -16.40
CA PRO A 356 7.67 -17.63 -17.44
C PRO A 356 6.81 -17.46 -18.69
N GLY A 357 6.81 -16.25 -19.26
CA GLY A 357 5.96 -15.92 -20.41
C GLY A 357 6.18 -16.86 -21.60
N ILE A 358 7.42 -17.25 -21.85
CA ILE A 358 7.74 -18.22 -22.91
C ILE A 358 7.07 -19.57 -22.68
N VAL A 359 7.04 -20.06 -21.45
CA VAL A 359 6.41 -21.35 -21.11
C VAL A 359 4.90 -21.28 -21.33
N MET A 360 4.27 -20.18 -20.89
CA MET A 360 2.83 -19.94 -21.13
C MET A 360 2.51 -19.92 -22.62
N VAL A 361 3.32 -19.22 -23.41
CA VAL A 361 3.17 -19.10 -24.87
C VAL A 361 3.30 -20.47 -25.54
N VAL A 362 4.33 -21.26 -25.20
CA VAL A 362 4.49 -22.63 -25.72
C VAL A 362 3.27 -23.49 -25.36
N GLY A 363 2.80 -23.41 -24.12
CA GLY A 363 1.59 -24.12 -23.69
C GLY A 363 0.36 -23.74 -24.50
N LEU A 364 0.16 -22.45 -24.78
CA LEU A 364 -0.94 -21.96 -25.62
C LEU A 364 -0.82 -22.44 -27.06
N ILE A 365 0.39 -22.42 -27.64
CA ILE A 365 0.65 -22.94 -29.00
C ILE A 365 0.26 -24.42 -29.08
N LEU A 366 0.67 -25.23 -28.10
CA LEU A 366 0.36 -26.67 -28.07
C LEU A 366 -1.13 -26.91 -27.87
N PHE A 367 -1.78 -26.15 -26.98
CA PHE A 367 -3.21 -26.28 -26.71
C PHE A 367 -4.05 -26.01 -27.97
N TRP A 368 -3.80 -24.89 -28.65
CA TRP A 368 -4.58 -24.50 -29.83
C TRP A 368 -4.22 -25.26 -31.12
N ASN A 369 -3.09 -25.96 -31.15
CA ASN A 369 -2.73 -26.89 -32.24
C ASN A 369 -3.09 -28.35 -31.90
N SER A 370 -3.74 -28.60 -30.76
CA SER A 370 -4.04 -29.96 -30.34
C SER A 370 -5.13 -30.60 -31.21
N PRO A 371 -5.04 -31.90 -31.57
CA PRO A 371 -5.98 -32.56 -32.49
C PRO A 371 -7.44 -32.53 -32.07
N TRP A 372 -7.72 -32.39 -30.77
CA TRP A 372 -9.07 -32.40 -30.20
C TRP A 372 -9.73 -31.01 -30.13
N MET A 373 -9.03 -29.95 -30.54
CA MET A 373 -9.61 -28.61 -30.56
C MET A 373 -10.51 -28.43 -31.81
N PRO A 374 -11.79 -28.03 -31.67
CA PRO A 374 -12.74 -27.95 -32.78
C PRO A 374 -12.44 -26.79 -33.76
N PHE A 375 -11.59 -25.84 -33.37
CA PHE A 375 -11.10 -24.75 -34.21
C PHE A 375 -9.69 -24.37 -33.79
N THR A 376 -8.87 -23.89 -34.73
CA THR A 376 -7.51 -23.43 -34.47
C THR A 376 -7.47 -21.91 -34.41
N LEU A 377 -7.08 -21.35 -33.26
CA LEU A 377 -6.79 -19.92 -33.15
C LEU A 377 -5.38 -19.58 -33.65
N TYR A 378 -4.52 -20.58 -33.78
CA TYR A 378 -3.11 -20.39 -34.16
C TYR A 378 -2.97 -19.60 -35.46
N ASN A 379 -1.93 -18.76 -35.56
CA ASN A 379 -1.68 -17.88 -36.70
C ASN A 379 -2.78 -16.84 -36.98
N SER A 380 -3.52 -16.40 -35.95
CA SER A 380 -4.54 -15.34 -36.04
C SER A 380 -4.31 -14.20 -35.04
N TYR A 381 -4.90 -13.03 -35.30
CA TYR A 381 -4.92 -11.90 -34.36
C TYR A 381 -5.56 -12.27 -33.01
N GLY A 382 -6.58 -13.13 -33.03
CA GLY A 382 -7.28 -13.58 -31.82
C GLY A 382 -6.36 -14.33 -30.86
N MET A 383 -5.44 -15.14 -31.37
CA MET A 383 -4.44 -15.84 -30.55
C MET A 383 -3.49 -14.88 -29.84
N VAL A 384 -3.07 -13.79 -30.51
CA VAL A 384 -2.19 -12.80 -29.91
C VAL A 384 -2.91 -12.05 -28.80
N VAL A 385 -4.14 -11.59 -29.05
CA VAL A 385 -4.98 -10.92 -28.03
C VAL A 385 -5.22 -11.85 -26.84
N LEU A 386 -5.60 -13.11 -27.08
CA LEU A 386 -5.80 -14.11 -26.03
C LEU A 386 -4.53 -14.30 -25.20
N THR A 387 -3.38 -14.42 -25.86
CA THR A 387 -2.09 -14.58 -25.19
C THR A 387 -1.78 -13.41 -24.28
N TYR A 388 -1.98 -12.17 -24.75
CA TYR A 388 -1.78 -10.98 -23.95
C TYR A 388 -2.75 -10.93 -22.76
N VAL A 389 -4.02 -11.29 -22.97
CA VAL A 389 -4.99 -11.40 -21.87
C VAL A 389 -4.48 -12.38 -20.82
N VAL A 390 -4.08 -13.59 -21.21
CA VAL A 390 -3.59 -14.61 -20.27
C VAL A 390 -2.34 -14.15 -19.51
N LEU A 391 -1.36 -13.56 -20.21
CA LEU A 391 -0.11 -13.10 -19.60
C LEU A 391 -0.32 -11.93 -18.63
N PHE A 392 -1.27 -11.04 -18.92
CA PHE A 392 -1.41 -9.77 -18.20
C PHE A 392 -2.67 -9.64 -17.34
N LEU A 393 -3.58 -10.61 -17.37
CA LEU A 393 -4.74 -10.72 -16.47
C LEU A 393 -4.38 -10.51 -14.98
N PRO A 394 -3.26 -11.05 -14.45
CA PRO A 394 -2.92 -10.87 -13.03
C PRO A 394 -2.79 -9.42 -12.60
N TYR A 395 -2.38 -8.51 -13.50
CA TYR A 395 -2.26 -7.09 -13.17
C TYR A 395 -3.65 -6.51 -12.92
N THR A 396 -4.57 -6.67 -13.87
CA THR A 396 -5.95 -6.21 -13.70
C THR A 396 -6.58 -6.76 -12.43
N VAL A 397 -6.49 -8.07 -12.18
CA VAL A 397 -7.09 -8.68 -10.99
C VAL A 397 -6.55 -8.05 -9.71
N GLN A 398 -5.24 -7.81 -9.61
CA GLN A 398 -4.63 -7.17 -8.44
C GLN A 398 -5.12 -5.74 -8.21
N TYR A 399 -5.17 -4.91 -9.26
CA TYR A 399 -5.64 -3.53 -9.14
C TYR A 399 -7.12 -3.47 -8.76
N VAL A 400 -7.99 -4.23 -9.43
CA VAL A 400 -9.43 -4.26 -9.13
C VAL A 400 -9.69 -4.84 -7.74
N LYS A 401 -9.02 -5.93 -7.36
CA LYS A 401 -9.12 -6.53 -6.01
C LYS A 401 -8.65 -5.55 -4.94
N SER A 402 -7.59 -4.80 -5.18
CA SER A 402 -7.10 -3.78 -4.25
C SER A 402 -8.13 -2.67 -4.02
N SER A 403 -8.80 -2.18 -5.07
CA SER A 403 -9.88 -1.20 -4.92
C SER A 403 -11.13 -1.81 -4.29
N PHE A 404 -11.54 -3.01 -4.71
CA PHE A 404 -12.73 -3.68 -4.18
C PHE A 404 -12.62 -4.02 -2.69
N THR A 405 -11.45 -4.46 -2.23
CA THR A 405 -11.24 -4.80 -0.81
C THR A 405 -11.33 -3.60 0.13
N GLN A 406 -11.09 -2.39 -0.39
CA GLN A 406 -11.23 -1.13 0.36
C GLN A 406 -12.70 -0.70 0.54
N ILE A 407 -13.63 -1.20 -0.28
CA ILE A 407 -15.06 -0.89 -0.18
C ILE A 407 -15.66 -1.63 1.02
N ASP A 408 -16.39 -0.91 1.87
CA ASP A 408 -17.06 -1.48 3.04
C ASP A 408 -18.27 -2.34 2.63
N GLY A 409 -18.49 -3.45 3.36
CA GLY A 409 -19.60 -4.36 3.09
C GLY A 409 -20.98 -3.76 3.35
N THR A 410 -21.06 -2.72 4.19
CA THR A 410 -22.30 -2.01 4.53
C THR A 410 -22.98 -1.37 3.32
N LEU A 411 -22.22 -0.90 2.31
CA LEU A 411 -22.80 -0.35 1.07
C LEU A 411 -23.57 -1.41 0.28
N PHE A 412 -23.07 -2.65 0.27
CA PHE A 412 -23.76 -3.77 -0.35
C PHE A 412 -25.01 -4.14 0.45
N GLN A 413 -24.90 -4.23 1.78
CA GLN A 413 -26.02 -4.54 2.67
C GLN A 413 -27.13 -3.48 2.62
N ALA A 414 -26.77 -2.19 2.59
CA ALA A 414 -27.71 -1.09 2.42
C ALA A 414 -28.48 -1.25 1.10
N GLY A 415 -27.77 -1.51 -0.01
CA GLY A 415 -28.41 -1.80 -1.29
C GLY A 415 -29.40 -2.97 -1.24
N GLN A 416 -29.10 -4.03 -0.47
CA GLN A 416 -30.01 -5.17 -0.28
C GLN A 416 -31.24 -4.81 0.58
N VAL A 417 -31.05 -4.04 1.65
CA VAL A 417 -32.14 -3.60 2.55
C VAL A 417 -33.16 -2.74 1.81
N PHE A 418 -32.70 -1.86 0.90
CA PHE A 418 -33.57 -1.05 0.04
C PHE A 418 -34.15 -1.83 -1.17
N GLY A 419 -34.11 -3.17 -1.16
CA GLY A 419 -34.70 -4.02 -2.20
C GLY A 419 -33.90 -4.12 -3.50
N GLY A 420 -32.65 -3.67 -3.51
CA GLY A 420 -31.76 -3.75 -4.67
C GLY A 420 -31.45 -5.20 -5.04
N LYS A 421 -31.74 -5.59 -6.28
CA LYS A 421 -31.30 -6.89 -6.84
C LYS A 421 -29.77 -6.92 -6.99
N PRO A 422 -29.10 -8.10 -6.95
CA PRO A 422 -27.64 -8.18 -7.05
C PRO A 422 -27.03 -7.47 -8.26
N LEU A 423 -27.68 -7.54 -9.43
CA LEU A 423 -27.24 -6.83 -10.64
C LEU A 423 -27.41 -5.31 -10.54
N TYR A 424 -28.44 -4.83 -9.85
CA TYR A 424 -28.66 -3.41 -9.58
C TYR A 424 -27.56 -2.88 -8.66
N ILE A 425 -27.30 -3.56 -7.55
CA ILE A 425 -26.24 -3.20 -6.59
C ILE A 425 -24.88 -3.23 -7.29
N LEU A 426 -24.61 -4.26 -8.09
CA LEU A 426 -23.39 -4.34 -8.89
C LEU A 426 -23.23 -3.13 -9.80
N ARG A 427 -24.23 -2.81 -10.63
CA ARG A 427 -24.11 -1.77 -11.66
C ARG A 427 -24.15 -0.35 -11.11
N ARG A 428 -24.98 -0.08 -10.09
CA ARG A 428 -25.25 1.27 -9.58
C ARG A 428 -24.42 1.64 -8.35
N ILE A 429 -23.96 0.67 -7.57
CA ILE A 429 -23.22 0.92 -6.32
C ILE A 429 -21.77 0.45 -6.47
N LEU A 430 -21.55 -0.84 -6.74
CA LEU A 430 -20.19 -1.41 -6.73
C LEU A 430 -19.35 -0.96 -7.93
N LEU A 431 -19.90 -1.03 -9.15
CA LEU A 431 -19.17 -0.74 -10.38
C LEU A 431 -18.60 0.68 -10.37
N PRO A 432 -19.38 1.76 -10.06
CA PRO A 432 -18.84 3.11 -9.99
C PRO A 432 -17.69 3.28 -8.99
N LEU A 433 -17.76 2.56 -7.86
CA LEU A 433 -16.72 2.61 -6.82
C LEU A 433 -15.44 1.86 -7.22
N ILE A 434 -15.53 0.79 -8.02
CA ILE A 434 -14.36 0.05 -8.50
C ILE A 434 -13.80 0.57 -9.83
N ILE A 435 -14.51 1.44 -10.56
CA ILE A 435 -14.04 2.02 -11.84
C ILE A 435 -12.62 2.60 -11.74
N PRO A 436 -12.23 3.36 -10.69
CA PRO A 436 -10.85 3.84 -10.57
C PRO A 436 -9.81 2.71 -10.56
N GLY A 437 -10.12 1.60 -9.86
CA GLY A 437 -9.30 0.39 -9.85
C GLY A 437 -9.28 -0.34 -11.18
N MET A 438 -10.43 -0.40 -11.87
CA MET A 438 -10.54 -0.97 -13.22
C MET A 438 -9.70 -0.17 -14.23
N LEU A 439 -9.77 1.16 -14.19
CA LEU A 439 -8.98 2.04 -15.06
C LEU A 439 -7.48 1.89 -14.77
N ALA A 440 -7.07 1.85 -13.49
CA ALA A 440 -5.67 1.62 -13.12
C ALA A 440 -5.16 0.26 -13.63
N GLY A 441 -5.96 -0.80 -13.46
CA GLY A 441 -5.65 -2.14 -13.97
C GLY A 441 -5.58 -2.19 -15.50
N TRP A 442 -6.52 -1.55 -16.18
CA TRP A 442 -6.55 -1.44 -17.64
C TRP A 442 -5.32 -0.70 -18.18
N MET A 443 -4.97 0.45 -17.58
CA MET A 443 -3.81 1.26 -17.99
C MET A 443 -2.50 0.50 -17.78
N MET A 444 -2.36 -0.21 -16.65
CA MET A 444 -1.16 -1.00 -16.38
C MET A 444 -1.02 -2.15 -17.38
N THR A 445 -2.10 -2.89 -17.61
CA THR A 445 -2.14 -4.00 -18.58
C THR A 445 -1.83 -3.49 -20.00
N PHE A 446 -2.44 -2.39 -20.42
CA PHE A 446 -2.18 -1.75 -21.72
C PHE A 446 -0.71 -1.35 -21.88
N THR A 447 -0.14 -0.69 -20.87
CA THR A 447 1.25 -0.23 -20.88
C THR A 447 2.25 -1.38 -21.00
N ILE A 448 2.02 -2.48 -20.26
CA ILE A 448 2.90 -3.65 -20.32
C ILE A 448 2.73 -4.41 -21.65
N ALA A 449 1.50 -4.58 -22.13
CA ALA A 449 1.22 -5.28 -23.37
C ALA A 449 1.83 -4.59 -24.60
N THR A 450 1.91 -3.25 -24.59
CA THR A 450 2.45 -2.49 -25.74
C THR A 450 3.91 -2.81 -26.02
N ARG A 451 4.65 -3.20 -24.98
CA ARG A 451 6.09 -3.53 -25.00
C ARG A 451 6.38 -5.02 -24.90
N GLU A 452 5.38 -5.87 -25.13
CA GLU A 452 5.51 -7.33 -25.10
C GLU A 452 6.33 -7.83 -26.30
N LEU A 453 7.33 -8.68 -26.06
CA LEU A 453 8.20 -9.26 -27.09
C LEU A 453 8.07 -10.78 -27.24
N VAL A 454 7.98 -11.53 -26.13
CA VAL A 454 8.16 -12.99 -26.10
C VAL A 454 7.03 -13.72 -26.78
N GLY A 455 5.79 -13.43 -26.40
CA GLY A 455 4.58 -13.96 -27.02
C GLY A 455 4.46 -13.53 -28.48
N SER A 456 4.79 -12.28 -28.75
CA SER A 456 4.82 -11.72 -30.10
C SER A 456 5.75 -12.49 -31.02
N LEU A 457 7.01 -12.72 -30.63
CA LEU A 457 7.99 -13.43 -31.46
C LEU A 457 7.58 -14.87 -31.81
N LEU A 458 6.81 -15.53 -30.95
CA LEU A 458 6.48 -16.94 -31.08
C LEU A 458 5.12 -17.19 -31.77
N ILE A 459 4.19 -16.24 -31.68
CA ILE A 459 2.79 -16.43 -32.13
C ILE A 459 2.42 -15.55 -33.31
N LEU A 460 3.07 -14.40 -33.51
CA LEU A 460 2.67 -13.47 -34.57
C LEU A 460 2.72 -14.16 -35.95
N PRO A 461 1.68 -13.96 -36.78
CA PRO A 461 1.75 -14.32 -38.18
C PRO A 461 2.96 -13.66 -38.87
N PRO A 462 3.62 -14.32 -39.85
CA PRO A 462 4.78 -13.75 -40.54
C PRO A 462 4.54 -12.39 -41.20
N SER A 463 3.28 -12.08 -41.52
CA SER A 463 2.86 -10.81 -42.13
C SER A 463 2.69 -9.66 -41.13
N MET A 464 2.82 -9.92 -39.82
CA MET A 464 2.53 -8.96 -38.76
C MET A 464 3.76 -8.73 -37.88
N GLN A 465 4.03 -7.45 -37.61
CA GLN A 465 5.05 -7.03 -36.65
C GLN A 465 4.42 -6.13 -35.60
N THR A 466 4.92 -6.22 -34.38
CA THR A 466 4.67 -5.27 -33.28
C THR A 466 5.89 -4.38 -33.15
N SER A 467 5.77 -3.25 -32.45
CA SER A 467 6.94 -2.38 -32.19
C SER A 467 8.11 -3.14 -31.56
N ALA A 468 7.83 -4.10 -30.66
CA ALA A 468 8.86 -4.92 -30.03
C ALA A 468 9.54 -5.89 -31.00
N THR A 469 8.78 -6.65 -31.79
CA THR A 469 9.37 -7.58 -32.78
C THR A 469 10.06 -6.84 -33.92
N TYR A 470 9.59 -5.64 -34.26
CA TYR A 470 10.24 -4.75 -35.20
C TYR A 470 11.62 -4.30 -34.69
N ILE A 471 11.71 -3.78 -33.46
CA ILE A 471 13.00 -3.40 -32.85
C ILE A 471 13.96 -4.58 -32.86
N PHE A 472 13.48 -5.77 -32.46
CA PHE A 472 14.29 -6.98 -32.43
C PHE A 472 14.78 -7.38 -33.82
N ALA A 473 13.90 -7.39 -34.83
CA ALA A 473 14.24 -7.74 -36.20
C ALA A 473 15.25 -6.75 -36.83
N GLN A 474 15.05 -5.44 -36.66
CA GLN A 474 15.96 -4.42 -37.20
C GLN A 474 17.35 -4.49 -36.56
N PHE A 475 17.41 -4.82 -35.26
CA PHE A 475 18.69 -5.01 -34.57
C PHE A 475 19.45 -6.24 -35.10
N GLU A 476 18.76 -7.38 -35.29
CA GLU A 476 19.36 -8.61 -35.83
C GLU A 476 19.78 -8.44 -37.31
N GLN A 477 19.03 -7.67 -38.09
CA GLN A 477 19.32 -7.39 -39.51
C GLN A 477 20.43 -6.34 -39.72
N GLY A 478 20.96 -5.75 -38.64
CA GLY A 478 22.02 -4.74 -38.71
C GLY A 478 21.54 -3.30 -38.98
N GLN A 479 20.23 -3.09 -39.19
CA GLN A 479 19.59 -1.77 -39.29
C GLN A 479 19.34 -1.16 -37.90
N VAL A 480 20.40 -1.07 -37.10
CA VAL A 480 20.34 -0.70 -35.69
C VAL A 480 19.73 0.68 -35.48
N SER A 481 20.11 1.70 -36.27
CA SER A 481 19.63 3.07 -36.07
C SER A 481 18.11 3.17 -36.15
N LEU A 482 17.51 2.50 -37.13
CA LEU A 482 16.08 2.47 -37.33
C LEU A 482 15.37 1.69 -36.20
N GLY A 483 15.91 0.54 -35.80
CA GLY A 483 15.42 -0.19 -34.63
C GLY A 483 15.49 0.61 -33.34
N MET A 484 16.56 1.38 -33.13
CA MET A 484 16.73 2.23 -31.95
C MET A 484 15.80 3.46 -32.00
N ALA A 485 15.52 4.02 -33.18
CA ALA A 485 14.50 5.06 -33.33
C ALA A 485 13.12 4.56 -32.89
N MET A 486 12.76 3.34 -33.28
CA MET A 486 11.54 2.71 -32.78
C MET A 486 11.60 2.49 -31.25
N ALA A 487 12.74 2.05 -30.71
CA ALA A 487 12.89 1.90 -29.27
C ALA A 487 12.68 3.23 -28.50
N VAL A 488 13.22 4.35 -28.99
CA VAL A 488 13.01 5.69 -28.39
C VAL A 488 11.52 6.04 -28.40
N VAL A 489 10.84 5.88 -29.53
CA VAL A 489 9.41 6.22 -29.67
C VAL A 489 8.56 5.34 -28.76
N THR A 490 8.78 4.01 -28.74
CA THR A 490 8.03 3.08 -27.87
C THR A 490 8.27 3.37 -26.39
N VAL A 491 9.51 3.61 -25.97
CA VAL A 491 9.82 3.95 -24.58
C VAL A 491 9.21 5.31 -24.20
N GLY A 492 9.31 6.31 -25.07
CA GLY A 492 8.70 7.63 -24.88
C GLY A 492 7.17 7.56 -24.72
N MET A 493 6.49 6.83 -25.61
CA MET A 493 5.05 6.58 -25.50
C MET A 493 4.69 5.88 -24.17
N THR A 494 5.47 4.87 -23.77
CA THR A 494 5.26 4.14 -22.51
C THR A 494 5.37 5.08 -21.30
N VAL A 495 6.38 5.96 -21.27
CA VAL A 495 6.56 6.95 -20.20
C VAL A 495 5.38 7.94 -20.17
N LEU A 496 4.95 8.45 -21.32
CA LEU A 496 3.80 9.35 -21.42
C LEU A 496 2.50 8.68 -20.93
N MET A 497 2.27 7.42 -21.29
CA MET A 497 1.11 6.64 -20.82
C MET A 497 1.12 6.46 -19.30
N LEU A 498 2.28 6.16 -18.70
CA LEU A 498 2.42 6.04 -17.26
C LEU A 498 2.18 7.37 -16.53
N LEU A 499 2.68 8.48 -17.07
CA LEU A 499 2.44 9.83 -16.52
C LEU A 499 0.97 10.21 -16.63
N ALA A 500 0.33 9.95 -17.77
CA ALA A 500 -1.10 10.16 -17.97
C ALA A 500 -1.93 9.31 -16.99
N GLY A 501 -1.57 8.05 -16.78
CA GLY A 501 -2.25 7.19 -15.83
C GLY A 501 -2.19 7.69 -14.40
N ARG A 502 -1.01 8.14 -13.95
CA ARG A 502 -0.87 8.78 -12.62
C ARG A 502 -1.70 10.05 -12.49
N PHE A 503 -1.77 10.85 -13.55
CA PHE A 503 -2.58 12.07 -13.55
C PHE A 503 -4.07 11.77 -13.45
N VAL A 504 -4.57 10.76 -14.18
CA VAL A 504 -5.96 10.31 -14.11
C VAL A 504 -6.30 9.73 -12.74
N GLU A 505 -5.41 8.91 -12.17
CA GLU A 505 -5.57 8.34 -10.83
C GLU A 505 -5.66 9.44 -9.75
N GLN A 506 -4.80 10.46 -9.83
CA GLN A 506 -4.85 11.62 -8.93
C GLN A 506 -6.13 12.43 -9.07
N ARG A 507 -6.63 12.64 -10.30
CA ARG A 507 -7.89 13.36 -10.56
C ARG A 507 -9.10 12.61 -10.01
N LEU A 508 -9.16 11.29 -10.21
CA LEU A 508 -10.25 10.45 -9.72
C LEU A 508 -10.23 10.33 -8.19
N GLY A 509 -9.05 10.14 -7.58
CA GLY A 509 -8.91 10.13 -6.12
C GLY A 509 -9.18 11.50 -5.48
N ASN A 510 -8.84 12.60 -6.18
CA ASN A 510 -9.18 13.95 -5.76
C ASN A 510 -10.66 14.29 -5.96
N SER A 511 -11.39 13.63 -6.86
CA SER A 511 -12.83 13.87 -7.04
C SER A 511 -13.64 13.28 -5.89
N THR A 512 -13.30 12.06 -5.45
CA THR A 512 -13.93 11.43 -4.26
C THR A 512 -13.58 12.14 -2.96
N SER A 513 -12.39 12.76 -2.87
CA SER A 513 -12.02 13.56 -1.70
C SER A 513 -12.54 15.00 -1.79
N LYS A 514 -12.62 15.62 -2.98
CA LYS A 514 -13.28 16.92 -3.16
C LYS A 514 -14.78 16.86 -2.99
N GLU A 515 -15.48 15.79 -3.38
CA GLU A 515 -16.89 15.63 -3.00
C GLU A 515 -17.07 15.52 -1.48
N ALA A 516 -16.05 15.03 -0.76
CA ALA A 516 -15.99 15.05 0.70
C ALA A 516 -15.49 16.39 1.30
N GLU A 517 -14.80 17.25 0.53
CA GLU A 517 -14.23 18.54 0.97
C GLU A 517 -15.06 19.77 0.53
N VAL A 518 -15.90 19.65 -0.51
CA VAL A 518 -16.72 20.73 -1.10
C VAL A 518 -18.02 20.98 -0.32
N THR A 519 -18.33 20.18 0.70
CA THR A 519 -19.42 20.47 1.66
C THR A 519 -18.98 21.40 2.81
N LYS A 520 -18.11 22.37 2.55
CA LYS A 520 -17.95 23.54 3.41
C LYS A 520 -18.74 24.72 2.83
N ALA A 521 -19.95 24.86 3.39
CA ALA A 521 -20.79 26.06 3.49
C ALA A 521 -21.30 26.70 2.18
N SER A 522 -22.27 26.05 1.55
CA SER A 522 -23.46 26.78 1.05
C SER A 522 -24.38 27.04 2.26
N PRO A 523 -25.11 28.16 2.36
CA PRO A 523 -26.17 28.30 3.35
C PRO A 523 -27.15 27.14 3.14
N ILE A 524 -27.32 26.30 4.17
CA ILE A 524 -28.18 25.12 4.12
C ILE A 524 -29.57 25.60 3.68
N SER A 525 -30.00 25.19 2.48
CA SER A 525 -31.40 25.28 2.09
C SER A 525 -32.21 24.50 3.13
N LEU A 526 -33.31 25.08 3.61
CA LEU A 526 -34.21 24.47 4.60
C LEU A 526 -34.39 22.96 4.30
N LEU A 527 -33.93 22.10 5.21
CA LEU A 527 -34.02 20.65 5.02
C LEU A 527 -35.48 20.21 5.11
N ASP A 528 -35.83 19.11 4.44
CA ASP A 528 -37.18 18.54 4.59
C ASP A 528 -37.32 17.80 5.95
N LEU A 529 -36.27 17.10 6.40
CA LEU A 529 -36.23 16.37 7.67
C LEU A 529 -34.87 16.47 8.37
N ALA A 530 -34.89 16.73 9.67
CA ALA A 530 -33.76 16.52 10.58
C ALA A 530 -34.13 15.48 11.66
N ILE A 531 -33.19 14.59 12.00
CA ILE A 531 -33.32 13.67 13.14
C ILE A 531 -32.22 14.03 14.13
N VAL A 532 -32.60 14.50 15.32
CA VAL A 532 -31.69 15.15 16.26
C VAL A 532 -31.62 14.34 17.56
N ASP A 533 -30.41 13.98 17.97
CA ASP A 533 -30.15 13.36 19.27
C ASP A 533 -30.54 14.33 20.39
N ALA A 534 -31.44 13.88 21.26
CA ALA A 534 -31.96 14.61 22.40
C ALA A 534 -31.79 13.81 23.71
N ALA A 535 -30.81 12.89 23.77
CA ALA A 535 -30.62 11.99 24.91
C ALA A 535 -30.52 12.71 26.26
N TYR A 536 -29.93 13.92 26.30
CA TYR A 536 -29.86 14.77 27.49
C TYR A 536 -30.64 16.09 27.33
N GLY A 537 -31.67 16.08 26.49
CA GLY A 537 -32.45 17.26 26.13
C GLY A 537 -32.95 18.08 27.32
N THR A 538 -33.32 17.43 28.42
CA THR A 538 -33.83 18.09 29.64
C THR A 538 -32.74 18.65 30.57
N ASP A 539 -31.46 18.33 30.35
CA ASP A 539 -30.34 18.82 31.15
C ASP A 539 -29.91 20.22 30.68
N ARG A 540 -30.19 21.23 31.52
CA ARG A 540 -29.90 22.64 31.26
C ARG A 540 -28.49 23.10 31.66
N ASP A 541 -27.74 22.29 32.42
CA ASP A 541 -26.39 22.67 32.83
C ASP A 541 -25.45 22.75 31.62
N THR A 542 -24.42 23.58 31.64
CA THR A 542 -23.38 23.51 30.60
C THR A 542 -22.34 22.44 30.97
N GLN A 543 -21.51 22.05 30.00
CA GLN A 543 -20.35 21.20 30.29
C GLN A 543 -19.41 21.86 31.32
N GLY A 544 -19.24 23.19 31.25
CA GLY A 544 -18.49 23.97 32.24
C GLY A 544 -19.03 23.82 33.66
N ASN A 545 -20.35 23.92 33.85
CA ASN A 545 -20.96 23.73 35.18
C ASN A 545 -20.72 22.33 35.75
N LYS A 546 -20.72 21.28 34.91
CA LYS A 546 -20.39 19.91 35.35
C LYS A 546 -18.92 19.78 35.73
N LEU A 547 -18.01 20.45 35.00
CA LEU A 547 -16.59 20.49 35.32
C LEU A 547 -16.32 21.22 36.64
N GLU A 548 -17.02 22.33 36.93
CA GLU A 548 -16.95 23.04 38.22
C GLU A 548 -17.41 22.14 39.38
N GLN A 549 -18.49 21.39 39.20
CA GLN A 549 -18.95 20.40 40.19
C GLN A 549 -17.91 19.30 40.42
N LEU A 550 -17.32 18.76 39.34
CA LEU A 550 -16.23 17.78 39.44
C LEU A 550 -15.04 18.37 40.19
N GLU A 551 -14.64 19.60 39.86
CA GLU A 551 -13.52 20.28 40.50
C GLU A 551 -13.75 20.46 41.99
N HIS A 552 -14.92 20.97 42.38
CA HIS A 552 -15.27 21.22 43.77
C HIS A 552 -15.16 19.94 44.61
N VAL A 553 -15.76 18.85 44.12
CA VAL A 553 -15.77 17.55 44.82
C VAL A 553 -14.38 16.91 44.87
N ILE A 554 -13.58 17.06 43.82
CA ILE A 554 -12.20 16.59 43.82
C ILE A 554 -11.37 17.41 44.82
N ARG A 555 -11.45 18.74 44.81
CA ARG A 555 -10.72 19.61 45.77
C ARG A 555 -11.09 19.31 47.21
N GLU A 556 -12.38 19.12 47.50
CA GLU A 556 -12.88 18.72 48.82
C GLU A 556 -12.24 17.41 49.29
N THR A 557 -12.19 16.41 48.41
CA THR A 557 -11.63 15.09 48.72
C THR A 557 -10.11 15.13 48.93
N ILE A 558 -9.39 15.86 48.07
CA ILE A 558 -7.94 16.01 48.18
C ILE A 558 -7.57 16.80 49.46
N ALA A 559 -8.35 17.84 49.81
CA ALA A 559 -8.11 18.64 51.02
C ALA A 559 -8.24 17.84 52.32
N ARG A 560 -9.13 16.84 52.37
CA ARG A 560 -9.23 15.89 53.50
C ARG A 560 -8.23 14.73 53.43
N GLY A 561 -7.24 14.79 52.53
CA GLY A 561 -6.20 13.77 52.38
C GLY A 561 -6.68 12.47 51.73
N GLY A 562 -7.82 12.48 51.04
CA GLY A 562 -8.41 11.30 50.41
C GLY A 562 -7.94 11.07 48.97
N LYS A 563 -8.14 9.85 48.46
CA LYS A 563 -7.90 9.49 47.06
C LYS A 563 -9.20 9.53 46.25
N VAL A 564 -9.14 9.97 45.00
CA VAL A 564 -10.29 9.97 44.08
C VAL A 564 -10.11 8.90 43.00
N LEU A 565 -10.98 7.90 42.98
CA LEU A 565 -11.05 6.88 41.93
C LEU A 565 -12.07 7.29 40.86
N MET A 566 -11.63 7.35 39.61
CA MET A 566 -12.41 7.73 38.44
C MET A 566 -12.44 6.60 37.41
N PRO A 567 -13.47 5.73 37.45
CA PRO A 567 -13.71 4.71 36.43
C PRO A 567 -14.24 5.32 35.13
N MET A 568 -13.52 5.13 34.03
CA MET A 568 -13.79 5.76 32.73
C MET A 568 -13.79 4.74 31.58
N PRO A 569 -14.50 4.99 30.48
CA PRO A 569 -14.32 4.21 29.26
C PRO A 569 -12.91 4.40 28.69
N SER A 570 -12.34 3.36 28.07
CA SER A 570 -10.99 3.40 27.51
C SER A 570 -10.84 4.41 26.36
N VAL A 571 -11.93 4.77 25.67
CA VAL A 571 -12.00 5.82 24.65
C VAL A 571 -13.30 6.62 24.85
N GLY A 572 -13.25 7.94 24.83
CA GLY A 572 -14.40 8.86 24.98
C GLY A 572 -14.12 9.94 26.04
N ARG A 573 -15.09 10.19 26.92
CA ARG A 573 -14.99 11.22 27.99
C ARG A 573 -13.76 11.09 28.90
N GLY A 574 -13.23 9.88 29.06
CA GLY A 574 -12.06 9.64 29.92
C GLY A 574 -10.85 10.46 29.49
N GLN A 575 -10.62 10.58 28.18
CA GLN A 575 -9.49 11.33 27.64
C GLN A 575 -9.60 12.84 27.92
N GLU A 576 -10.78 13.42 27.74
CA GLU A 576 -10.99 14.85 28.01
C GLU A 576 -10.85 15.17 29.50
N ILE A 577 -11.47 14.37 30.37
CA ILE A 577 -11.38 14.56 31.83
C ILE A 577 -9.92 14.43 32.30
N MET A 578 -9.14 13.50 31.74
CA MET A 578 -7.71 13.37 32.08
C MET A 578 -6.89 14.60 31.68
N LEU A 579 -7.11 15.14 30.48
CA LEU A 579 -6.42 16.36 30.01
C LEU A 579 -6.80 17.57 30.86
N TRP A 580 -8.09 17.70 31.19
CA TRP A 580 -8.60 18.74 32.08
C TRP A 580 -8.02 18.61 33.49
N ALA A 581 -8.05 17.41 34.08
CA ALA A 581 -7.58 17.19 35.44
C ALA A 581 -6.07 17.46 35.60
N GLN A 582 -5.26 17.11 34.60
CA GLN A 582 -3.82 17.41 34.61
C GLN A 582 -3.55 18.92 34.73
N GLN A 583 -4.45 19.76 34.20
CA GLN A 583 -4.30 21.21 34.21
C GLN A 583 -4.86 21.84 35.48
N GLN A 584 -5.99 21.33 35.98
CA GLN A 584 -6.63 21.88 37.19
C GLN A 584 -5.94 21.45 38.49
N PHE A 585 -5.21 20.33 38.45
CA PHE A 585 -4.56 19.72 39.61
C PHE A 585 -3.07 19.42 39.35
N PRO A 586 -2.24 20.42 39.01
CA PRO A 586 -0.84 20.19 38.64
C PRO A 586 0.01 19.64 39.80
N ASP A 587 -0.37 19.95 41.04
CA ASP A 587 0.34 19.55 42.27
C ASP A 587 -0.19 18.25 42.89
N VAL A 588 -1.25 17.65 42.32
CA VAL A 588 -1.84 16.42 42.84
C VAL A 588 -1.29 15.22 42.04
N PRO A 589 -0.78 14.17 42.69
CA PRO A 589 -0.35 12.97 41.97
C PRO A 589 -1.50 12.35 41.17
N ILE A 590 -1.28 12.18 39.87
CA ILE A 590 -2.23 11.55 38.95
C ILE A 590 -1.69 10.18 38.54
N VAL A 591 -2.50 9.13 38.71
CA VAL A 591 -2.20 7.78 38.26
C VAL A 591 -3.18 7.37 37.17
N VAL A 592 -2.67 6.86 36.06
CA VAL A 592 -3.48 6.50 34.88
C VAL A 592 -3.15 5.09 34.43
N GLU A 593 -4.18 4.28 34.25
CA GLU A 593 -4.04 2.93 33.71
C GLU A 593 -3.81 2.89 32.20
N GLN A 594 -3.08 1.86 31.75
CA GLN A 594 -2.65 1.67 30.37
C GLN A 594 -3.78 1.78 29.34
N GLY A 595 -4.96 1.25 29.66
CA GLY A 595 -6.12 1.24 28.76
C GLY A 595 -6.57 2.65 28.33
N LEU A 596 -6.46 3.64 29.23
CA LEU A 596 -6.84 5.03 28.94
C LEU A 596 -5.76 5.76 28.12
N VAL A 597 -4.50 5.49 28.42
CA VAL A 597 -3.34 6.00 27.67
C VAL A 597 -3.36 5.48 26.23
N ASP A 598 -3.75 4.22 26.03
CA ASP A 598 -3.90 3.65 24.69
C ASP A 598 -5.06 4.28 23.92
N GLY A 599 -6.12 4.71 24.61
CA GLY A 599 -7.18 5.51 24.01
C GLY A 599 -6.69 6.86 23.47
N LEU A 600 -5.87 7.60 24.25
CA LEU A 600 -5.23 8.84 23.77
C LEU A 600 -4.37 8.60 22.52
N LYS A 601 -3.60 7.51 22.50
CA LYS A 601 -2.79 7.13 21.33
C LYS A 601 -3.64 6.78 20.11
N GLN A 602 -4.81 6.17 20.32
CA GLN A 602 -5.74 5.84 19.25
C GLN A 602 -6.31 7.10 18.61
N LEU A 603 -6.68 8.11 19.40
CA LEU A 603 -7.15 9.40 18.89
C LEU A 603 -6.11 10.10 17.99
N LEU A 604 -4.82 10.06 18.36
CA LEU A 604 -3.74 10.64 17.55
C LEU A 604 -3.47 9.93 16.21
N ARG A 605 -4.01 8.73 15.97
CA ARG A 605 -3.89 8.07 14.65
C ARG A 605 -4.74 8.75 13.59
N ALA A 606 -5.81 9.41 14.00
CA ALA A 606 -6.73 10.11 13.12
C ALA A 606 -6.90 11.56 13.60
N PRO A 607 -5.82 12.37 13.61
CA PRO A 607 -5.82 13.70 14.23
C PRO A 607 -6.77 14.69 13.55
N TYR A 608 -7.21 14.39 12.33
CA TYR A 608 -8.19 15.19 11.59
C TYR A 608 -9.64 15.05 12.12
N TRP A 609 -9.91 14.09 13.00
CA TRP A 609 -11.18 14.00 13.75
C TRP A 609 -11.18 14.83 15.05
N LEU A 610 -10.02 15.35 15.47
CA LEU A 610 -9.91 16.17 16.66
C LEU A 610 -10.23 17.62 16.32
N LYS A 611 -10.97 18.31 17.19
CA LYS A 611 -11.15 19.75 17.07
C LYS A 611 -9.79 20.45 17.19
N GLU A 612 -9.65 21.56 16.46
CA GLU A 612 -8.45 22.38 16.59
C GLU A 612 -8.35 22.99 17.98
N GLU A 613 -9.45 23.47 18.56
CA GLU A 613 -9.53 24.04 19.90
C GLU A 613 -10.73 23.46 20.67
N GLU A 614 -10.59 23.36 21.99
CA GLU A 614 -11.67 22.97 22.90
C GLU A 614 -11.71 23.94 24.08
N GLU A 615 -12.89 24.39 24.46
CA GLU A 615 -13.10 25.52 25.38
C GLU A 615 -12.38 25.37 26.74
N HIS A 616 -12.23 24.13 27.20
CA HIS A 616 -11.66 23.80 28.51
C HIS A 616 -10.24 23.20 28.42
N ILE A 617 -9.62 23.20 27.23
CA ILE A 617 -8.27 22.70 27.00
C ILE A 617 -7.46 23.77 26.24
N PRO A 618 -6.43 24.39 26.85
CA PRO A 618 -5.67 25.46 26.25
C PRO A 618 -4.81 24.97 25.07
N GLY A 619 -4.99 25.64 23.94
CA GLY A 619 -4.31 25.36 22.68
C GLY A 619 -4.89 24.16 21.96
N SER A 620 -4.11 23.58 21.04
CA SER A 620 -4.64 22.50 20.23
C SER A 620 -4.90 21.23 21.03
N VAL A 621 -6.07 20.59 20.85
CA VAL A 621 -6.40 19.30 21.49
C VAL A 621 -5.34 18.26 21.16
N LYS A 622 -4.87 18.25 19.90
CA LYS A 622 -3.78 17.40 19.45
C LYS A 622 -2.49 17.63 20.25
N ASP A 623 -2.15 18.89 20.48
CA ASP A 623 -0.95 19.27 21.23
C ASP A 623 -1.12 18.98 22.73
N ALA A 624 -2.32 19.15 23.28
CA ALA A 624 -2.65 18.74 24.64
C ALA A 624 -2.48 17.23 24.84
N ILE A 625 -2.99 16.41 23.91
CA ILE A 625 -2.79 14.96 23.95
C ILE A 625 -1.30 14.61 23.81
N ALA A 626 -0.58 15.28 22.90
CA ALA A 626 0.85 15.05 22.73
C ALA A 626 1.66 15.43 23.99
N ARG A 627 1.32 16.54 24.66
CA ARG A 627 1.91 16.97 25.93
C ARG A 627 1.61 15.95 27.03
N PHE A 628 0.35 15.52 27.18
CA PHE A 628 -0.01 14.51 28.16
C PHE A 628 0.79 13.21 27.95
N LEU A 629 0.88 12.73 26.71
CA LEU A 629 1.62 11.52 26.36
C LEU A 629 3.15 11.64 26.45
N SER A 630 3.69 12.84 26.67
CA SER A 630 5.12 13.03 26.96
C SER A 630 5.53 12.43 28.32
N GLY A 631 4.56 12.12 29.18
CA GLY A 631 4.77 11.44 30.46
C GLY A 631 5.13 12.38 31.62
N GLN A 632 4.91 13.69 31.48
CA GLN A 632 5.09 14.65 32.58
C GLN A 632 3.79 14.78 33.40
N GLY A 633 3.90 14.70 34.73
CA GLY A 633 2.80 15.01 35.65
C GLY A 633 1.78 13.89 35.90
N TRP A 634 2.08 12.64 35.54
CA TRP A 634 1.27 11.47 35.90
C TRP A 634 2.10 10.17 35.89
N GLU A 635 1.61 9.13 36.56
CA GLU A 635 2.27 7.84 36.73
C GLU A 635 1.47 6.69 36.09
N LEU A 636 2.18 5.70 35.54
CA LEU A 636 1.62 4.57 34.80
C LEU A 636 2.03 3.23 35.42
N PRO A 637 1.19 2.60 36.24
CA PRO A 637 1.53 1.32 36.83
C PRO A 637 1.39 0.18 35.82
N VAL A 638 2.45 -0.61 35.63
CA VAL A 638 2.45 -1.74 34.68
C VAL A 638 2.07 -3.05 35.39
N ILE A 639 2.69 -3.30 36.54
CA ILE A 639 2.52 -4.53 37.33
C ILE A 639 1.74 -4.28 38.62
N LYS A 640 1.25 -5.34 39.27
CA LYS A 640 0.36 -5.21 40.44
C LYS A 640 1.10 -4.59 41.63
N GLU A 641 2.35 -4.96 41.83
CA GLU A 641 3.22 -4.50 42.90
C GLU A 641 3.45 -2.98 42.81
N GLU A 642 3.52 -2.44 41.59
CA GLU A 642 3.64 -1.00 41.36
C GLU A 642 2.34 -0.26 41.73
N ARG A 643 1.16 -0.83 41.40
CA ARG A 643 -0.14 -0.27 41.81
C ARG A 643 -0.22 -0.17 43.34
N GLU A 644 0.12 -1.24 44.04
CA GLU A 644 0.13 -1.28 45.51
C GLU A 644 1.14 -0.29 46.10
N ARG A 645 2.35 -0.19 45.52
CA ARG A 645 3.34 0.80 45.93
C ARG A 645 2.82 2.23 45.80
N LEU A 646 2.21 2.58 44.66
CA LEU A 646 1.69 3.92 44.41
C LEU A 646 0.50 4.27 45.31
N LEU A 647 -0.37 3.28 45.60
CA LEU A 647 -1.48 3.45 46.55
C LEU A 647 -0.99 3.76 47.96
N ASN A 648 0.11 3.14 48.39
CA ASN A 648 0.72 3.37 49.70
C ASN A 648 1.57 4.64 49.74
N HIS A 649 2.14 5.05 48.60
CA HIS A 649 3.03 6.21 48.52
C HIS A 649 2.26 7.53 48.60
N HIS A 650 1.14 7.64 47.88
CA HIS A 650 0.39 8.89 47.75
C HIS A 650 -0.78 8.91 48.73
N ALA A 651 -0.78 9.83 49.70
CA ALA A 651 -1.89 10.01 50.63
C ALA A 651 -3.16 10.50 49.90
N ALA A 652 -3.04 11.64 49.20
CA ALA A 652 -4.09 12.22 48.33
C ALA A 652 -3.66 12.16 46.87
N SER A 653 -4.52 11.64 45.98
CA SER A 653 -4.19 11.40 44.57
C SER A 653 -5.43 11.16 43.70
N LEU A 654 -5.28 11.33 42.39
CA LEU A 654 -6.31 11.05 41.38
C LEU A 654 -5.98 9.77 40.61
N TRP A 655 -6.95 8.88 40.50
CA TRP A 655 -6.76 7.56 39.89
C TRP A 655 -7.74 7.36 38.74
N PHE A 656 -7.21 7.31 37.51
CA PHE A 656 -7.97 7.08 36.30
C PHE A 656 -7.83 5.63 35.85
N ILE A 657 -8.94 4.90 35.85
CA ILE A 657 -8.94 3.46 35.52
C ILE A 657 -9.95 3.15 34.40
N PRO A 658 -9.67 2.16 33.53
CA PRO A 658 -10.62 1.73 32.52
C PRO A 658 -11.80 1.00 33.15
N ASP A 659 -12.87 0.90 32.36
CA ASP A 659 -14.19 0.39 32.72
C ASP A 659 -15.00 1.32 33.65
N GLY A 660 -15.71 2.24 33.01
CA GLY A 660 -16.64 3.17 33.68
C GLY A 660 -17.85 2.51 34.36
N MET A 661 -18.10 1.21 34.12
CA MET A 661 -19.16 0.44 34.79
C MET A 661 -18.62 -0.44 35.93
N MET A 662 -17.30 -0.41 36.15
CA MET A 662 -16.57 -1.15 37.19
C MET A 662 -16.82 -2.67 37.19
N GLN A 663 -17.06 -3.26 36.03
CA GLN A 663 -17.29 -4.70 35.91
C GLN A 663 -16.00 -5.52 35.91
N SER A 664 -14.92 -4.95 35.40
CA SER A 664 -13.62 -5.59 35.24
C SER A 664 -13.01 -5.96 36.59
N SER A 665 -12.23 -7.04 36.59
CA SER A 665 -11.49 -7.47 37.77
C SER A 665 -10.57 -6.37 38.30
N LEU A 666 -9.94 -5.60 37.40
CA LEU A 666 -9.08 -4.47 37.75
C LEU A 666 -9.85 -3.36 38.47
N ALA A 667 -10.99 -2.92 37.93
CA ALA A 667 -11.77 -1.85 38.55
C ALA A 667 -12.33 -2.24 39.92
N ARG A 668 -12.74 -3.52 40.07
CA ARG A 668 -13.17 -4.06 41.37
C ARG A 668 -12.03 -4.18 42.36
N TRP A 669 -10.84 -4.56 41.89
CA TRP A 669 -9.64 -4.60 42.74
C TRP A 669 -9.27 -3.21 43.24
N TYR A 670 -9.26 -2.19 42.38
CA TYR A 670 -9.04 -0.81 42.81
C TYR A 670 -10.08 -0.36 43.85
N TYR A 671 -11.37 -0.64 43.61
CA TYR A 671 -12.39 -0.31 44.59
C TYR A 671 -12.15 -1.01 45.94
N SER A 672 -11.72 -2.28 45.95
CA SER A 672 -11.45 -2.98 47.21
C SER A 672 -10.26 -2.37 47.99
N GLN A 673 -9.34 -1.66 47.33
CA GLN A 673 -8.28 -0.90 48.02
C GLN A 673 -8.77 0.45 48.57
N PHE A 674 -9.85 1.00 48.01
CA PHE A 674 -10.40 2.30 48.40
C PHE A 674 -11.53 2.17 49.42
N ALA A 675 -12.24 1.03 49.41
CA ALA A 675 -13.48 0.77 50.12
C ALA A 675 -13.42 1.10 51.63
N ASP A 676 -12.32 0.78 52.30
CA ASP A 676 -12.18 0.98 53.75
C ASP A 676 -11.81 2.42 54.14
N GLY A 677 -11.38 3.25 53.19
CA GLY A 677 -10.98 4.63 53.46
C GLY A 677 -12.17 5.59 53.44
N GLY A 678 -12.64 6.02 54.61
CA GLY A 678 -13.75 6.98 54.73
C GLY A 678 -13.50 8.36 54.09
N ASN A 679 -12.24 8.72 53.85
CA ASN A 679 -11.87 9.96 53.15
C ASN A 679 -11.82 9.81 51.63
N ASN A 680 -11.86 8.58 51.10
CA ASN A 680 -11.76 8.31 49.67
C ASN A 680 -13.09 8.56 48.95
N LEU A 681 -12.99 8.82 47.65
CA LEU A 681 -14.14 9.06 46.78
C LEU A 681 -14.05 8.20 45.52
N VAL A 682 -15.17 7.63 45.11
CA VAL A 682 -15.37 7.06 43.78
C VAL A 682 -16.32 7.97 42.99
N LEU A 683 -15.84 8.45 41.85
CA LEU A 683 -16.53 9.44 41.05
C LEU A 683 -16.95 8.86 39.70
N LEU A 684 -18.25 8.60 39.56
CA LEU A 684 -18.85 8.03 38.36
C LEU A 684 -19.29 9.14 37.41
N THR A 685 -18.62 9.26 36.25
CA THR A 685 -18.78 10.45 35.39
C THR A 685 -19.75 10.33 34.22
N GLY A 686 -20.58 9.29 34.18
CA GLY A 686 -21.59 9.21 33.11
C GLY A 686 -22.69 8.23 33.38
N HIS A 687 -23.32 7.72 32.32
CA HIS A 687 -24.39 6.74 32.47
C HIS A 687 -23.87 5.49 33.20
N VAL A 688 -24.70 4.96 34.09
CA VAL A 688 -24.42 3.78 34.91
C VAL A 688 -25.59 2.83 34.69
N SER A 689 -25.38 1.77 33.92
CA SER A 689 -26.44 0.87 33.51
C SER A 689 -26.91 -0.01 34.67
N ALA A 690 -28.20 -0.32 34.72
CA ALA A 690 -28.77 -1.22 35.72
C ALA A 690 -28.06 -2.58 35.71
N GLY A 691 -27.85 -3.16 36.89
CA GLY A 691 -27.18 -4.46 37.06
C GLY A 691 -25.64 -4.42 37.07
N THR A 692 -25.02 -3.30 36.72
CA THR A 692 -23.55 -3.16 36.77
C THR A 692 -23.02 -3.06 38.20
N TYR A 693 -21.71 -3.22 38.41
CA TYR A 693 -21.12 -3.07 39.74
C TYR A 693 -21.20 -1.60 40.20
N ALA A 694 -20.89 -0.65 39.33
CA ALA A 694 -21.06 0.78 39.60
C ALA A 694 -22.51 1.13 39.99
N HIS A 695 -23.52 0.51 39.38
CA HIS A 695 -24.92 0.70 39.75
C HIS A 695 -25.21 0.22 41.18
N ARG A 696 -24.70 -0.97 41.54
CA ARG A 696 -24.87 -1.53 42.89
C ARG A 696 -24.15 -0.69 43.95
N LEU A 697 -22.97 -0.16 43.64
CA LEU A 697 -22.23 0.76 44.51
C LEU A 697 -23.01 2.06 44.74
N LEU A 698 -23.59 2.62 43.68
CA LEU A 698 -24.33 3.88 43.78
C LEU A 698 -25.65 3.74 44.57
N GLN A 699 -26.32 2.59 44.46
CA GLN A 699 -27.58 2.34 45.18
C GLN A 699 -27.39 2.01 46.67
N ASN A 700 -26.34 1.28 47.03
CA ASN A 700 -26.13 0.80 48.40
C ASN A 700 -24.64 0.90 48.81
N PRO A 701 -24.04 2.11 48.84
CA PRO A 701 -22.61 2.28 49.08
C PRO A 701 -22.15 1.71 50.43
N ALA A 702 -22.95 1.88 51.49
CA ALA A 702 -22.65 1.40 52.84
C ALA A 702 -22.50 -0.13 52.95
N LYS A 703 -23.04 -0.90 51.99
CA LYS A 703 -22.87 -2.36 51.94
C LYS A 703 -21.47 -2.77 51.46
N TYR A 704 -20.77 -1.89 50.74
CA TYR A 704 -19.52 -2.21 50.04
C TYR A 704 -18.29 -1.52 50.62
N GLY A 705 -18.45 -0.58 51.56
CA GLY A 705 -17.35 0.07 52.28
C GLY A 705 -17.74 1.42 52.88
N ALA A 706 -16.76 2.09 53.47
CA ALA A 706 -16.85 3.46 53.98
C ALA A 706 -16.52 4.54 52.93
N CYS A 707 -15.94 4.14 51.79
CA CYS A 707 -15.62 5.06 50.68
C CYS A 707 -16.87 5.74 50.13
N GLU A 708 -16.77 7.06 49.95
CA GLU A 708 -17.84 7.85 49.37
C GLU A 708 -18.01 7.53 47.87
N VAL A 709 -19.24 7.46 47.38
CA VAL A 709 -19.54 7.22 45.96
C VAL A 709 -20.46 8.33 45.45
N ARG A 710 -19.96 9.18 44.54
CA ARG A 710 -20.75 10.24 43.90
C ARG A 710 -20.84 10.02 42.40
N LYS A 711 -21.94 10.48 41.81
CA LYS A 711 -22.14 10.49 40.35
C LYS A 711 -22.31 11.92 39.87
N ILE A 712 -21.32 12.43 39.14
CA ILE A 712 -21.37 13.75 38.49
C ILE A 712 -21.20 13.54 36.99
N ARG A 713 -22.24 13.80 36.21
CA ARG A 713 -22.28 13.45 34.79
C ARG A 713 -21.43 14.40 33.94
N TYR A 714 -20.51 13.85 33.17
CA TYR A 714 -19.84 14.51 32.05
C TYR A 714 -20.68 14.31 30.79
N LYS A 715 -21.02 15.38 30.06
CA LYS A 715 -21.91 15.30 28.90
C LYS A 715 -21.16 14.68 27.71
N VAL A 716 -21.78 13.65 27.13
CA VAL A 716 -21.32 12.98 25.89
C VAL A 716 -22.42 12.97 24.82
N HIS A 717 -23.62 13.42 25.19
CA HIS A 717 -24.75 13.71 24.30
C HIS A 717 -25.17 15.16 24.52
N GLN A 718 -25.97 15.67 23.59
CA GLN A 718 -26.43 17.05 23.52
C GLN A 718 -27.39 17.36 24.67
N GLY A 719 -27.10 18.44 25.41
CA GLY A 719 -28.00 19.03 26.39
C GLY A 719 -29.02 19.99 25.76
N TRP A 720 -29.84 20.64 26.59
CA TRP A 720 -30.88 21.59 26.15
C TRP A 720 -30.34 22.62 25.14
N LYS A 721 -29.30 23.37 25.54
CA LYS A 721 -28.68 24.43 24.73
C LYS A 721 -27.97 23.90 23.48
N ASP A 722 -27.51 22.66 23.49
CA ASP A 722 -26.85 22.05 22.34
C ASP A 722 -27.88 21.68 21.28
N VAL A 723 -29.01 21.11 21.70
CA VAL A 723 -30.15 20.82 20.82
C VAL A 723 -30.70 22.12 20.22
N GLU A 724 -30.88 23.16 21.04
CA GLU A 724 -31.28 24.50 20.58
C GLU A 724 -30.33 25.05 19.49
N ARG A 725 -29.02 24.99 19.74
CA ARG A 725 -28.01 25.42 18.75
C ARG A 725 -28.07 24.59 17.47
N MET A 726 -28.29 23.28 17.58
CA MET A 726 -28.39 22.39 16.42
C MET A 726 -29.61 22.70 15.56
N LEU A 727 -30.77 22.96 16.18
CA LEU A 727 -31.99 23.37 15.47
C LEU A 727 -31.77 24.65 14.67
N HIS A 728 -31.03 25.61 15.23
CA HIS A 728 -30.67 26.85 14.53
C HIS A 728 -29.69 26.65 13.37
N GLN A 729 -28.67 25.81 13.56
CA GLN A 729 -27.63 25.59 12.54
C GLN A 729 -28.10 24.66 11.41
N VAL A 730 -29.11 23.84 11.67
CA VAL A 730 -29.62 22.82 10.76
C VAL A 730 -31.15 22.98 10.62
N PRO A 731 -31.62 24.09 10.01
CA PRO A 731 -33.04 24.39 9.94
C PRO A 731 -33.76 23.39 9.03
N ALA A 732 -34.86 22.81 9.51
CA ALA A 732 -35.62 21.77 8.82
C ALA A 732 -37.13 21.98 8.95
N ARG A 733 -37.90 21.63 7.91
CA ARG A 733 -39.38 21.64 7.94
C ARG A 733 -39.93 20.71 9.01
N HIS A 734 -39.34 19.53 9.13
CA HIS A 734 -39.67 18.55 10.16
C HIS A 734 -38.41 18.19 10.93
N THR A 735 -38.49 18.20 12.27
CA THR A 735 -37.41 17.72 13.14
C THR A 735 -37.92 16.66 14.08
N VAL A 736 -37.28 15.50 14.14
CA VAL A 736 -37.61 14.40 15.06
C VAL A 736 -36.57 14.36 16.17
N LEU A 737 -36.99 14.49 17.42
CA LEU A 737 -36.14 14.32 18.60
C LEU A 737 -36.07 12.83 18.97
N VAL A 738 -34.86 12.30 19.15
CA VAL A 738 -34.63 10.85 19.38
C VAL A 738 -33.66 10.59 20.54
N HIS A 739 -33.45 9.31 20.86
CA HIS A 739 -32.44 8.81 21.81
C HIS A 739 -32.71 9.16 23.30
N ALA A 740 -33.92 9.65 23.59
CA ALA A 740 -34.54 9.65 24.91
C ALA A 740 -35.92 8.97 24.83
N ASP A 741 -36.48 8.63 25.98
CA ASP A 741 -37.87 8.16 26.07
C ASP A 741 -38.84 9.28 25.67
N ARG A 742 -40.02 8.88 25.17
CA ARG A 742 -41.03 9.80 24.64
C ARG A 742 -41.37 10.92 25.64
N ALA A 743 -41.44 10.58 26.93
CA ALA A 743 -41.75 11.54 27.98
C ALA A 743 -40.69 12.66 28.10
N GLU A 744 -39.40 12.36 27.93
CA GLU A 744 -38.33 13.36 27.99
C GLU A 744 -38.24 14.17 26.68
N THR A 745 -38.45 13.54 25.52
CA THR A 745 -38.53 14.26 24.24
C THR A 745 -39.76 15.16 24.15
N ASP A 746 -40.89 14.76 24.75
CA ASP A 746 -42.10 15.58 24.86
C ASP A 746 -41.85 16.82 25.73
N LYS A 747 -41.22 16.66 26.90
CA LYS A 747 -40.84 17.79 27.78
C LYS A 747 -39.90 18.77 27.08
N LEU A 748 -38.88 18.25 26.37
CA LEU A 748 -37.96 19.08 25.61
C LEU A 748 -38.70 19.84 24.52
N ARG A 749 -39.54 19.16 23.73
CA ARG A 749 -40.35 19.77 22.68
C ARG A 749 -41.23 20.89 23.23
N GLU A 750 -41.97 20.62 24.31
CA GLU A 750 -42.86 21.61 24.92
C GLU A 750 -42.11 22.85 25.40
N GLY A 751 -40.96 22.67 26.07
CA GLY A 751 -40.18 23.82 26.52
C GLY A 751 -39.55 24.61 25.37
N LEU A 752 -39.02 23.94 24.32
CA LEU A 752 -38.51 24.62 23.12
C LEU A 752 -39.60 25.42 22.39
N LEU A 753 -40.83 24.90 22.32
CA LEU A 753 -41.98 25.61 21.75
C LEU A 753 -42.41 26.79 22.64
N SER A 754 -42.39 26.63 23.97
CA SER A 754 -42.78 27.69 24.91
C SER A 754 -41.84 28.89 24.90
N GLU A 755 -40.53 28.65 24.69
CA GLU A 755 -39.49 29.67 24.64
C GLU A 755 -39.41 30.37 23.25
N LYS A 756 -40.34 30.07 22.32
CA LYS A 756 -40.43 30.64 20.96
C LYS A 756 -39.18 30.45 20.08
N TRP A 757 -38.43 29.37 20.29
CA TRP A 757 -37.21 29.08 19.52
C TRP A 757 -37.48 28.61 18.09
N VAL A 758 -38.70 28.18 17.80
CA VAL A 758 -39.10 27.67 16.49
C VAL A 758 -39.80 28.78 15.72
N SER A 759 -39.31 29.14 14.53
CA SER A 759 -39.77 30.32 13.77
C SER A 759 -41.20 30.20 13.16
N GLY A 760 -42.04 29.31 13.68
CA GLY A 760 -43.39 29.05 13.17
C GLY A 760 -43.46 28.28 11.84
N LYS A 761 -42.32 27.94 11.22
CA LYS A 761 -42.23 27.16 9.97
C LYS A 761 -41.70 25.73 10.14
N GLU A 762 -41.25 25.36 11.33
CA GLU A 762 -40.64 24.06 11.62
C GLU A 762 -41.55 23.26 12.55
N ILE A 763 -41.67 21.96 12.30
CA ILE A 763 -42.52 21.05 13.07
C ILE A 763 -41.61 20.12 13.86
N LEU A 764 -41.64 20.22 15.19
CA LEU A 764 -40.91 19.30 16.08
C LEU A 764 -41.79 18.10 16.45
N HIS A 765 -41.28 16.92 16.13
CA HIS A 765 -41.87 15.62 16.40
C HIS A 765 -41.15 14.92 17.56
N SER A 766 -41.94 14.23 18.37
CA SER A 766 -41.49 13.35 19.44
C SER A 766 -42.21 12.02 19.19
N LEU A 767 -41.44 11.01 18.78
CA LEU A 767 -41.95 9.73 18.28
C LEU A 767 -41.59 8.60 19.25
N SER A 768 -42.42 7.56 19.28
CA SER A 768 -42.15 6.30 19.97
C SER A 768 -41.69 5.21 18.99
N PRO A 769 -40.93 4.20 19.45
CA PRO A 769 -40.64 3.04 18.62
C PRO A 769 -41.92 2.40 18.06
N GLY A 770 -42.04 2.33 16.74
CA GLY A 770 -43.24 1.85 16.05
C GLY A 770 -44.15 2.95 15.47
N ASP A 771 -43.92 4.22 15.83
CA ASP A 771 -44.61 5.34 15.19
C ASP A 771 -44.07 5.56 13.77
N GLU A 772 -44.96 5.85 12.82
CA GLU A 772 -44.62 6.17 11.43
C GLU A 772 -44.87 7.66 11.17
N LEU A 773 -43.89 8.34 10.57
CA LEU A 773 -44.01 9.73 10.15
C LEU A 773 -44.01 9.79 8.62
N TYR A 774 -45.08 10.36 8.07
CA TYR A 774 -45.25 10.58 6.63
C TYR A 774 -44.91 12.04 6.33
N LEU A 775 -43.90 12.26 5.48
CA LEU A 775 -43.31 13.57 5.16
C LEU A 775 -43.70 14.03 3.75
#